data_AF-A0A848R0T9-F1
#
_entry.id   AF-A0A848R0T9-F1
#
_cell.length_a   1.000
_cell.length_b   1.000
_cell.length_c   1.000
_cell.angle_alpha   90.00
_cell.angle_beta   90.00
_cell.angle_gamma   90.00
#
_symmetry.space_group_name_H-M   'P 1'
#
loop_
_entity.id
_entity.type
_entity.pdbx_description
1 polymer ?
#
loop_
_entity_poly.entity_id
_entity_poly.type
_entity_poly.pdbx_seq_one_letter_code
_entity_poly.pdbx_strand_id
1 'polypeptide(L)'
;MKKIILLSSIALVGLLSACDDDYSNQFNIDAPITDVKNSTFTLLSSDYPEVAGLAENQELALSKDPETGVFVEALNAVGTNKYFTDNAPAEEYLPAYLNKKFPNADLGSKFTVTFNQYQAPAAYLADFTNLSVYDLTDRDYKAVWGSNLDASYLSPSTLNKIPALLSENVKDAAAGDMKVVNYAYSDTEPSTGGNASVVYQQTDQFDGEGVYVIAAKAGDGKYYPFGKLKAESYTYGYMYPAPITVTDGIITEGDGAAYTVSVEETTGGYALKNTWEQYLYMAGTYNSFNVSTALPSEGGVWKFNKNADGTYSIVNVLTEKTVKLNLYNNSYSYGAYPSTSFEGKIYLSASMAEEDGFVPYNVSMEGVSYVWKHDASYGYWKASTFVNSTNYPSESFLVSPEIDLTDATNPQLSFDGACRFFGTNPEDFLSVQIAADYEGNAATATWTELDVPNWSDGNNWDFYNSGVIDLSPYKGQKVHIAFKYVSTSERAATWEIKNVLVQEKPNGNYWDVCLFKEVAEGDAAQAMGRAAAAIPNASRLYVYNGTAWSEYENADARVAVVDPTVYASLGTDVITSPETVLPVFLSRTYPYAVEGDRAAVIYNKKADTPAVSEFTYSGVWTETSTSVPTTVTFAKEADGISANTSVYLSETFLGSDGGFTIQNVSLGGLSYVWSNTALYGWKASAFSNNTNNTTESWIVSPAINFKKAVAPVMTFDEAHRYLNGAAPTKYFGVMISTDYKGDVTTSTWTTLEVPVWSTGETWDFVNIGTIDLSAYNGKTVYVAFKYSSDSDAAATWEVKNLKIYEEGTEE
;
A
#
# COMPACT_ATOMS: atom_id res chain seq x y z
N MET A 1 47.90 57.41 35.13
CA MET A 1 48.01 58.86 34.94
C MET A 1 47.37 59.24 33.61
N LYS A 2 46.47 60.24 33.63
CA LYS A 2 45.97 61.14 32.54
C LYS A 2 45.31 60.46 31.32
N LYS A 3 43.96 60.41 31.17
CA LYS A 3 42.95 61.47 30.89
C LYS A 3 43.33 62.47 29.79
N ILE A 4 42.47 62.58 28.77
CA ILE A 4 42.04 63.74 27.94
C ILE A 4 40.99 63.16 26.97
N ILE A 5 39.67 63.45 27.01
CA ILE A 5 38.86 64.68 26.89
C ILE A 5 38.83 65.23 25.44
N LEU A 6 37.65 65.72 25.04
CA LEU A 6 37.32 66.77 24.05
C LEU A 6 36.85 66.28 22.67
N LEU A 7 35.80 66.84 22.04
CA LEU A 7 34.76 67.81 22.42
C LEU A 7 33.88 68.03 21.17
N SER A 8 32.89 68.90 21.33
CA SER A 8 32.38 69.91 20.35
C SER A 8 30.94 69.61 19.89
N SER A 9 29.88 70.29 20.38
CA SER A 9 29.56 71.73 20.62
C SER A 9 28.45 72.15 19.64
N ILE A 10 27.24 72.44 20.12
CA ILE A 10 26.66 73.78 20.38
C ILE A 10 26.15 74.50 19.12
N ALA A 11 24.85 74.84 19.14
CA ALA A 11 24.26 76.16 18.84
C ALA A 11 22.72 76.00 18.76
N LEU A 12 21.84 76.97 19.04
CA LEU A 12 21.78 78.18 19.87
C LEU A 12 20.28 78.60 19.79
N VAL A 13 19.76 79.18 20.86
CA VAL A 13 18.33 79.50 21.11
C VAL A 13 17.86 80.82 20.49
N GLY A 14 16.55 80.91 20.17
CA GLY A 14 15.72 82.13 20.15
C GLY A 14 14.88 82.29 18.86
N LEU A 15 13.57 82.59 18.83
CA LEU A 15 12.56 83.13 19.77
C LEU A 15 11.17 82.80 19.18
N LEU A 16 10.15 82.58 20.02
CA LEU A 16 8.90 83.38 20.07
C LEU A 16 7.87 82.73 21.01
N SER A 17 7.47 83.53 21.98
CA SER A 17 6.46 83.32 23.01
C SER A 17 5.03 83.32 22.45
N ALA A 18 4.23 82.31 22.81
CA ALA A 18 2.79 82.43 23.01
C ALA A 18 2.24 81.28 23.88
N CYS A 19 1.79 81.66 25.07
CA CYS A 19 0.75 81.09 25.93
C CYS A 19 0.89 79.69 26.57
N ASP A 20 0.54 79.71 27.86
CA ASP A 20 0.14 78.66 28.79
C ASP A 20 1.22 77.71 29.33
N ASP A 21 1.90 78.27 30.31
CA ASP A 21 2.28 77.64 31.57
C ASP A 21 1.16 76.75 32.16
N ASP A 22 1.12 75.44 31.86
CA ASP A 22 0.63 74.44 32.83
C ASP A 22 0.88 72.94 32.53
N TYR A 23 1.94 72.56 31.80
CA TYR A 23 2.17 71.13 31.49
C TYR A 23 3.60 70.60 31.70
N SER A 24 4.49 71.37 32.34
CA SER A 24 5.91 71.01 32.42
C SER A 24 6.40 70.60 33.82
N ASN A 25 5.52 70.53 34.83
CA ASN A 25 5.90 70.14 36.19
C ASN A 25 5.38 68.75 36.63
N GLN A 26 4.88 67.91 35.71
CA GLN A 26 4.42 66.55 36.04
C GLN A 26 5.28 65.42 35.46
N PHE A 27 6.31 65.73 34.68
CA PHE A 27 7.21 64.70 34.14
C PHE A 27 8.58 64.78 34.80
N ASN A 28 8.61 64.34 36.06
CA ASN A 28 9.85 63.88 36.68
C ASN A 28 10.14 62.47 36.12
N ILE A 29 10.62 62.36 34.88
CA ILE A 29 11.15 61.10 34.35
C ILE A 29 12.63 61.05 34.68
N ASP A 30 12.93 60.85 35.96
CA ASP A 30 14.24 60.44 36.48
C ASP A 30 14.27 58.92 36.77
N ALA A 31 13.42 58.14 36.09
CA ALA A 31 13.54 56.68 36.05
C ALA A 31 14.08 56.27 34.67
N PRO A 32 15.22 55.57 34.58
CA PRO A 32 15.62 54.95 33.31
C PRO A 32 14.47 54.04 32.84
N ILE A 33 14.11 54.11 31.56
CA ILE A 33 13.13 53.19 30.98
C ILE A 33 13.75 51.80 31.05
N THR A 34 13.24 50.95 31.94
CA THR A 34 13.69 49.56 32.08
C THR A 34 12.88 48.67 31.13
N ASP A 35 13.54 48.02 30.18
CA ASP A 35 12.99 47.01 29.27
C ASP A 35 13.07 45.61 29.91
N VAL A 36 12.29 45.40 30.97
CA VAL A 36 12.15 44.10 31.64
C VAL A 36 11.25 43.19 30.79
N LYS A 37 11.84 42.15 30.19
CA LYS A 37 11.12 41.18 29.36
C LYS A 37 10.49 40.07 30.20
N ASN A 38 9.28 39.66 29.85
CA ASN A 38 8.69 38.37 30.25
C ASN A 38 8.24 37.68 28.98
N SER A 39 9.00 36.69 28.49
CA SER A 39 8.77 36.09 27.18
C SER A 39 8.75 34.57 27.27
N THR A 40 7.73 33.96 26.66
CA THR A 40 7.59 32.51 26.52
C THR A 40 7.70 32.13 25.06
N PHE A 41 8.55 31.17 24.70
CA PHE A 41 8.66 30.68 23.33
C PHE A 41 9.27 29.28 23.24
N THR A 42 8.99 28.60 22.14
CA THR A 42 9.55 27.28 21.79
C THR A 42 10.68 27.44 20.78
N LEU A 43 11.80 26.73 20.96
CA LEU A 43 12.89 26.70 19.98
C LEU A 43 12.43 26.05 18.68
N LEU A 44 12.75 26.70 17.57
CA LEU A 44 12.54 26.17 16.23
C LEU A 44 13.72 25.28 15.82
N SER A 45 13.52 24.40 14.84
CA SER A 45 14.60 23.55 14.30
C SER A 45 15.81 24.34 13.77
N SER A 46 15.62 25.60 13.38
CA SER A 46 16.67 26.53 12.98
C SER A 46 17.49 27.09 14.14
N ASP A 47 16.93 27.11 15.36
CA ASP A 47 17.59 27.68 16.54
C ASP A 47 18.68 26.76 17.08
N TYR A 48 18.51 25.42 17.02
CA TYR A 48 19.50 24.47 17.56
C TYR A 48 20.90 24.57 16.92
N PRO A 49 21.06 24.63 15.58
CA PRO A 49 22.37 24.90 14.97
C PRO A 49 22.94 26.25 15.39
N GLU A 50 22.10 27.26 15.57
CA GLU A 50 22.55 28.58 16.01
C GLU A 50 23.09 28.50 17.44
N VAL A 51 22.36 27.88 18.37
CA VAL A 51 22.81 27.62 19.74
C VAL A 51 24.14 26.85 19.74
N ALA A 52 24.22 25.74 18.99
CA ALA A 52 25.42 24.92 18.92
C ALA A 52 26.61 25.69 18.34
N GLY A 53 26.39 26.54 17.33
CA GLY A 53 27.45 27.27 16.62
C GLY A 53 27.95 28.55 17.29
N LEU A 54 27.39 28.98 18.43
CA LEU A 54 27.87 30.18 19.12
C LEU A 54 29.29 29.96 19.64
N ALA A 55 30.18 30.93 19.36
CA ALA A 55 31.57 30.89 19.80
C ALA A 55 31.68 30.70 21.32
N GLU A 56 30.84 31.41 22.08
CA GLU A 56 30.78 31.32 23.55
C GLU A 56 30.40 29.91 24.03
N ASN A 57 29.46 29.25 23.33
CA ASN A 57 29.04 27.88 23.66
C ASN A 57 30.10 26.84 23.27
N GLN A 58 30.78 27.03 22.15
CA GLN A 58 31.89 26.17 21.72
C GLN A 58 33.08 26.28 22.68
N GLU A 59 33.42 27.48 23.12
CA GLU A 59 34.45 27.71 24.14
C GLU A 59 34.06 27.08 25.49
N LEU A 60 32.80 27.24 25.93
CA LEU A 60 32.29 26.62 27.15
C LEU A 60 32.38 25.09 27.08
N ALA A 61 31.92 24.47 25.98
CA ALA A 61 31.98 23.03 25.79
C ALA A 61 33.43 22.51 25.78
N LEU A 62 34.35 23.22 25.10
CA LEU A 62 35.77 22.86 25.07
C LEU A 62 36.43 22.97 26.44
N SER A 63 36.05 23.96 27.25
CA SER A 63 36.62 24.16 28.59
C SER A 63 36.29 23.03 29.57
N LYS A 64 35.18 22.33 29.35
CA LYS A 64 34.73 21.22 30.20
C LYS A 64 35.50 19.93 30.00
N ASP A 65 35.97 19.71 28.77
CA ASP A 65 36.73 18.53 28.41
C ASP A 65 37.69 18.83 27.24
N PRO A 66 38.84 19.46 27.52
CA PRO A 66 39.80 19.85 26.50
C PRO A 66 40.59 18.66 25.92
N GLU A 67 40.55 17.48 26.55
CA GLU A 67 41.35 16.33 26.14
C GLU A 67 40.56 15.33 25.28
N THR A 68 39.31 15.00 25.65
CA THR A 68 38.51 14.02 24.91
C THR A 68 37.44 14.63 24.00
N GLY A 69 37.11 15.91 24.17
CA GLY A 69 36.20 16.64 23.28
C GLY A 69 34.72 16.23 23.35
N VAL A 70 34.33 15.42 24.34
CA VAL A 70 33.00 14.79 24.42
C VAL A 70 31.88 15.83 24.47
N PHE A 71 32.07 16.93 25.20
CA PHE A 71 31.07 18.01 25.32
C PHE A 71 30.95 18.83 24.02
N VAL A 72 32.03 18.98 23.27
CA VAL A 72 32.01 19.67 21.96
C VAL A 72 31.27 18.82 20.93
N GLU A 73 31.55 17.51 20.91
CA GLU A 73 30.81 16.57 20.06
C GLU A 73 29.32 16.54 20.42
N ALA A 74 29.00 16.48 21.71
CA ALA A 74 27.62 16.51 22.19
C ALA A 74 26.91 17.83 21.80
N LEU A 75 27.55 18.99 21.95
CA LEU A 75 26.99 20.28 21.56
C LEU A 75 26.77 20.37 20.03
N ASN A 76 27.72 19.89 19.23
CA ASN A 76 27.55 19.83 17.77
C ASN A 76 26.39 18.91 17.39
N ALA A 77 26.23 17.78 18.10
CA ALA A 77 25.11 16.87 17.92
C ALA A 77 23.76 17.53 18.26
N VAL A 78 23.68 18.46 19.23
CA VAL A 78 22.45 19.26 19.47
C VAL A 78 22.04 20.01 18.21
N GLY A 79 23.00 20.63 17.52
CA GLY A 79 22.74 21.36 16.28
C GLY A 79 22.15 20.50 15.17
N THR A 80 22.61 19.25 15.05
CA THR A 80 22.13 18.29 14.04
C THR A 80 20.83 17.62 14.45
N ASN A 81 20.79 17.06 15.66
CA ASN A 81 19.71 16.20 16.15
C ASN A 81 18.51 16.98 16.69
N LYS A 82 18.67 18.29 16.93
CA LYS A 82 17.60 19.20 17.40
C LYS A 82 17.04 18.88 18.78
N TYR A 83 17.88 18.34 19.66
CA TYR A 83 17.58 18.14 21.07
C TYR A 83 18.84 18.27 21.94
N PHE A 84 18.66 18.66 23.20
CA PHE A 84 19.72 18.72 24.20
C PHE A 84 19.92 17.36 24.88
N THR A 85 21.09 17.13 25.46
CA THR A 85 21.44 15.86 26.14
C THR A 85 22.07 16.15 27.50
N ASP A 86 22.27 15.13 28.34
CA ASP A 86 22.97 15.33 29.63
C ASP A 86 24.42 15.83 29.46
N ASN A 87 25.08 15.49 28.34
CA ASN A 87 26.42 15.97 28.00
C ASN A 87 26.40 17.30 27.23
N ALA A 88 25.22 17.80 26.87
CA ALA A 88 25.04 19.13 26.31
C ALA A 88 23.74 19.75 26.84
N PRO A 89 23.66 20.12 28.13
CA PRO A 89 22.42 20.57 28.77
C PRO A 89 22.00 21.96 28.31
N ALA A 90 20.70 22.15 28.07
CA ALA A 90 20.14 23.42 27.57
C ALA A 90 20.41 24.60 28.52
N GLU A 91 20.44 24.34 29.82
CA GLU A 91 20.66 25.32 30.88
C GLU A 91 22.03 26.01 30.78
N GLU A 92 23.00 25.35 30.13
CA GLU A 92 24.36 25.88 29.96
C GLU A 92 24.54 26.63 28.64
N TYR A 93 23.86 26.21 27.58
CA TYR A 93 24.11 26.73 26.22
C TYR A 93 23.03 27.71 25.74
N LEU A 94 21.80 27.67 26.27
CA LEU A 94 20.77 28.66 25.97
C LEU A 94 21.06 30.07 26.49
N PRO A 95 21.77 30.29 27.62
CA PRO A 95 22.14 31.64 28.07
C PRO A 95 22.83 32.52 27.03
N ALA A 96 23.83 31.99 26.31
CA ALA A 96 24.53 32.73 25.26
C ALA A 96 23.58 33.09 24.10
N TYR A 97 22.75 32.12 23.70
CA TYR A 97 21.74 32.31 22.68
C TYR A 97 20.69 33.36 23.06
N LEU A 98 20.20 33.34 24.31
CA LEU A 98 19.25 34.32 24.84
C LEU A 98 19.86 35.73 24.90
N ASN A 99 21.12 35.86 25.33
CA ASN A 99 21.81 37.16 25.33
C ASN A 99 21.95 37.71 23.90
N LYS A 100 22.27 36.85 22.92
CA LYS A 100 22.35 37.25 21.51
C LYS A 100 20.98 37.65 20.96
N LYS A 101 19.92 36.92 21.31
CA LYS A 101 18.55 37.15 20.80
C LYS A 101 17.89 38.36 21.45
N PHE A 102 18.19 38.63 22.72
CA PHE A 102 17.63 39.73 23.51
C PHE A 102 18.73 40.61 24.12
N PRO A 103 19.54 41.31 23.29
CA PRO A 103 20.70 42.07 23.76
C PRO A 103 20.35 43.27 24.64
N ASN A 104 19.10 43.75 24.58
CA ASN A 104 18.61 44.92 25.32
C ASN A 104 17.75 44.55 26.55
N ALA A 105 17.74 43.29 26.97
CA ALA A 105 16.97 42.86 28.12
C ALA A 105 17.58 43.37 29.43
N ASP A 106 16.80 44.10 30.22
CA ASP A 106 17.25 44.66 31.49
C ASP A 106 17.17 43.64 32.64
N LEU A 107 17.85 43.97 33.76
CA LEU A 107 17.87 43.17 34.99
C LEU A 107 16.44 42.81 35.44
N GLY A 108 16.21 41.55 35.80
CA GLY A 108 14.91 41.01 36.16
C GLY A 108 14.09 40.47 34.99
N SER A 109 14.61 40.54 33.75
CA SER A 109 13.96 39.90 32.59
C SER A 109 13.90 38.38 32.75
N LYS A 110 12.78 37.76 32.35
CA LYS A 110 12.55 36.31 32.38
C LYS A 110 12.20 35.77 30.99
N PHE A 111 12.80 34.63 30.65
CA PHE A 111 12.58 33.92 29.40
C PHE A 111 12.20 32.47 29.70
N THR A 112 10.95 32.09 29.44
CA THR A 112 10.49 30.70 29.52
C THR A 112 10.68 30.05 28.16
N VAL A 113 11.61 29.11 28.07
CA VAL A 113 12.02 28.49 26.80
C VAL A 113 11.62 27.03 26.80
N THR A 114 10.84 26.62 25.81
CA THR A 114 10.54 25.21 25.53
C THR A 114 11.51 24.68 24.46
N PHE A 115 12.21 23.58 24.75
CA PHE A 115 13.18 22.94 23.87
C PHE A 115 13.02 21.43 23.91
N ASN A 116 13.58 20.71 22.95
CA ASN A 116 13.56 19.26 22.93
C ASN A 116 14.72 18.72 23.77
N GLN A 117 14.43 17.87 24.74
CA GLN A 117 15.41 17.12 25.53
C GLN A 117 15.44 15.68 25.04
N TYR A 118 16.64 15.09 24.91
CA TYR A 118 16.79 13.69 24.54
C TYR A 118 16.01 12.78 25.50
N GLN A 119 15.23 11.88 24.92
CA GLN A 119 14.56 10.80 25.60
C GLN A 119 15.17 9.50 25.12
N ALA A 120 15.70 8.71 26.06
CA ALA A 120 16.20 7.39 25.75
C ALA A 120 15.11 6.54 25.08
N PRO A 121 15.40 5.85 23.96
CA PRO A 121 14.48 4.89 23.37
C PRO A 121 14.03 3.84 24.38
N ALA A 122 12.92 3.17 24.12
CA ALA A 122 12.48 2.07 24.97
C ALA A 122 13.57 1.00 25.09
N ALA A 123 13.77 0.48 26.31
CA ALA A 123 14.86 -0.46 26.60
C ALA A 123 14.78 -1.74 25.73
N TYR A 124 13.57 -2.21 25.42
CA TYR A 124 13.36 -3.40 24.60
C TYR A 124 13.83 -3.23 23.14
N LEU A 125 14.04 -2.00 22.65
CA LEU A 125 14.58 -1.79 21.30
C LEU A 125 16.03 -2.27 21.18
N ALA A 126 16.73 -2.48 22.30
CA ALA A 126 18.06 -3.07 22.34
C ALA A 126 18.06 -4.57 21.96
N ASP A 127 16.89 -5.24 21.98
CA ASP A 127 16.79 -6.66 21.64
C ASP A 127 16.99 -6.92 20.13
N PHE A 128 16.75 -5.91 19.27
CA PHE A 128 16.76 -6.01 17.80
C PHE A 128 18.16 -5.85 17.16
N THR A 129 19.20 -6.42 17.76
CA THR A 129 20.59 -6.21 17.32
C THR A 129 21.05 -7.19 16.23
N ASN A 130 20.50 -8.40 16.17
CA ASN A 130 20.89 -9.47 15.25
C ASN A 130 19.75 -9.85 14.28
N LEU A 131 19.10 -8.85 13.67
CA LEU A 131 18.02 -9.07 12.70
C LEU A 131 18.54 -9.55 11.35
N SER A 132 17.90 -10.58 10.80
CA SER A 132 18.14 -11.05 9.43
C SER A 132 16.91 -11.74 8.86
N VAL A 133 16.83 -11.86 7.53
CA VAL A 133 15.70 -12.48 6.84
C VAL A 133 15.89 -14.00 6.70
N TYR A 134 14.80 -14.75 6.74
CA TYR A 134 14.72 -16.16 6.36
C TYR A 134 13.46 -16.39 5.52
N ASP A 135 13.62 -16.61 4.21
CA ASP A 135 12.52 -16.92 3.31
C ASP A 135 12.27 -18.43 3.27
N LEU A 136 11.03 -18.86 3.53
CA LEU A 136 10.66 -20.27 3.39
C LEU A 136 10.69 -20.70 1.92
N THR A 137 11.37 -21.81 1.68
CA THR A 137 11.46 -22.47 0.37
C THR A 137 10.52 -23.66 0.28
N ASP A 138 10.34 -24.23 -0.93
CA ASP A 138 9.59 -25.47 -1.14
C ASP A 138 10.08 -26.63 -0.26
N ARG A 139 11.39 -26.67 0.05
CA ARG A 139 11.95 -27.66 0.97
C ARG A 139 11.43 -27.48 2.39
N ASP A 140 11.32 -26.23 2.84
CA ASP A 140 10.81 -25.90 4.18
C ASP A 140 9.34 -26.27 4.32
N TYR A 141 8.51 -25.92 3.33
CA TYR A 141 7.08 -26.28 3.35
C TYR A 141 6.89 -27.80 3.38
N LYS A 142 7.67 -28.55 2.58
CA LYS A 142 7.65 -30.01 2.60
C LYS A 142 8.09 -30.61 3.94
N ALA A 143 9.05 -29.99 4.63
CA ALA A 143 9.46 -30.42 5.97
C ALA A 143 8.35 -30.20 7.00
N VAL A 144 7.64 -29.07 6.89
CA VAL A 144 6.54 -28.71 7.79
C VAL A 144 5.31 -29.61 7.58
N TRP A 145 4.95 -29.91 6.33
CA TRP A 145 3.80 -30.74 5.98
C TRP A 145 4.08 -32.24 6.00
N GLY A 146 5.33 -32.65 5.86
CA GLY A 146 5.75 -34.04 5.75
C GLY A 146 5.56 -34.61 4.34
N SER A 147 5.88 -35.89 4.16
CA SER A 147 5.90 -36.54 2.84
C SER A 147 4.52 -36.77 2.21
N ASN A 148 3.45 -36.63 2.99
CA ASN A 148 2.10 -37.07 2.61
C ASN A 148 1.21 -35.91 2.11
N LEU A 149 1.71 -34.68 2.11
CA LEU A 149 0.93 -33.50 1.75
C LEU A 149 1.84 -32.48 1.05
N ASP A 150 1.48 -32.12 -0.17
CA ASP A 150 2.29 -31.24 -1.03
C ASP A 150 1.71 -29.82 -1.06
N ALA A 151 1.88 -29.10 0.05
CA ALA A 151 1.44 -27.72 0.19
C ALA A 151 2.64 -26.78 0.22
N SER A 152 2.57 -25.70 -0.56
CA SER A 152 3.62 -24.69 -0.70
C SER A 152 3.33 -23.42 0.12
N TYR A 153 2.60 -23.57 1.23
CA TYR A 153 2.19 -22.48 2.12
C TYR A 153 2.00 -23.01 3.54
N LEU A 154 2.06 -22.15 4.56
CA LEU A 154 1.69 -22.45 5.93
C LEU A 154 0.22 -22.12 6.20
N SER A 155 -0.34 -22.72 7.24
CA SER A 155 -1.72 -22.53 7.68
C SER A 155 -1.78 -22.50 9.22
N PRO A 156 -2.93 -22.20 9.85
CA PRO A 156 -3.04 -22.14 11.31
C PRO A 156 -2.43 -23.34 12.04
N SER A 157 -2.62 -24.56 11.54
CA SER A 157 -2.09 -25.78 12.16
C SER A 157 -0.58 -25.97 12.05
N THR A 158 0.08 -25.26 11.14
CA THR A 158 1.51 -25.42 10.85
C THR A 158 2.40 -24.26 11.26
N LEU A 159 1.84 -23.10 11.60
CA LEU A 159 2.61 -21.96 12.12
C LEU A 159 3.48 -22.32 13.33
N ASN A 160 2.94 -23.17 14.22
CA ASN A 160 3.67 -23.63 15.41
C ASN A 160 4.91 -24.52 15.11
N LYS A 161 5.13 -24.92 13.84
CA LYS A 161 6.29 -25.71 13.42
C LYS A 161 7.48 -24.86 12.97
N ILE A 162 7.31 -23.55 12.77
CA ILE A 162 8.41 -22.65 12.36
C ILE A 162 9.62 -22.70 13.32
N PRO A 163 9.44 -22.70 14.67
CA PRO A 163 10.58 -22.85 15.58
C PRO A 163 11.44 -24.11 15.36
N ALA A 164 10.79 -25.24 15.08
CA ALA A 164 11.48 -26.50 14.83
C ALA A 164 12.24 -26.45 13.49
N LEU A 165 11.60 -25.88 12.46
CA LEU A 165 12.21 -25.65 11.14
C LEU A 165 13.47 -24.77 11.25
N LEU A 166 13.39 -23.65 11.97
CA LEU A 166 14.54 -22.77 12.18
C LEU A 166 15.68 -23.47 12.93
N SER A 167 15.35 -24.30 13.92
CA SER A 167 16.35 -25.09 14.66
C SER A 167 17.08 -26.09 13.76
N GLU A 168 16.38 -26.64 12.75
CA GLU A 168 16.97 -27.55 11.78
C GLU A 168 17.82 -26.81 10.74
N ASN A 169 17.37 -25.67 10.23
CA ASN A 169 17.96 -25.02 9.05
C ASN A 169 18.95 -23.89 9.38
N VAL A 170 18.80 -23.20 10.51
CA VAL A 170 19.72 -22.16 10.95
C VAL A 170 20.81 -22.78 11.82
N LYS A 171 22.00 -22.97 11.25
CA LYS A 171 23.17 -23.52 11.95
C LYS A 171 23.88 -22.42 12.75
N ASP A 172 24.46 -22.82 13.88
CA ASP A 172 25.31 -21.98 14.73
C ASP A 172 24.63 -20.69 15.27
N ALA A 173 23.33 -20.73 15.51
CA ALA A 173 22.58 -19.60 16.09
C ALA A 173 23.09 -19.24 17.50
N ALA A 174 23.28 -17.95 17.75
CA ALA A 174 23.65 -17.40 19.04
C ALA A 174 22.42 -16.84 19.78
N ALA A 175 22.47 -16.84 21.11
CA ALA A 175 21.39 -16.24 21.91
C ALA A 175 21.21 -14.76 21.54
N GLY A 176 19.98 -14.37 21.24
CA GLY A 176 19.64 -13.02 20.75
C GLY A 176 19.57 -12.91 19.22
N ASP A 177 19.93 -13.96 18.46
CA ASP A 177 19.73 -13.95 17.01
C ASP A 177 18.25 -13.90 16.67
N MET A 178 17.89 -13.06 15.69
CA MET A 178 16.50 -12.84 15.28
C MET A 178 16.31 -13.08 13.78
N LYS A 179 15.21 -13.75 13.44
CA LYS A 179 14.82 -14.05 12.05
C LYS A 179 13.45 -13.46 11.72
N VAL A 180 13.43 -12.58 10.72
CA VAL A 180 12.21 -12.21 10.00
C VAL A 180 11.91 -13.35 9.03
N VAL A 181 10.91 -14.16 9.38
CA VAL A 181 10.55 -15.34 8.61
C VAL A 181 9.43 -14.98 7.64
N ASN A 182 9.72 -14.99 6.34
CA ASN A 182 8.75 -14.73 5.28
C ASN A 182 8.21 -16.04 4.72
N TYR A 183 6.89 -16.14 4.59
CA TYR A 183 6.24 -17.35 4.10
C TYR A 183 4.95 -17.06 3.35
N ALA A 184 4.58 -17.97 2.46
CA ALA A 184 3.24 -18.02 1.90
C ALA A 184 2.30 -18.61 2.97
N TYR A 185 1.16 -17.99 3.18
CA TYR A 185 0.18 -18.32 4.20
C TYR A 185 -1.22 -18.39 3.62
N SER A 186 -2.00 -19.35 4.12
CA SER A 186 -3.44 -19.48 3.87
C SER A 186 -4.17 -19.76 5.18
N ASP A 187 -5.31 -19.10 5.39
CA ASP A 187 -6.22 -19.42 6.50
C ASP A 187 -6.92 -20.78 6.33
N THR A 188 -6.79 -21.40 5.16
CA THR A 188 -7.33 -22.73 4.85
C THR A 188 -6.24 -23.80 4.95
N GLU A 189 -6.54 -24.85 5.72
CA GLU A 189 -5.69 -26.04 5.79
C GLU A 189 -5.64 -26.75 4.42
N PRO A 190 -4.47 -27.25 3.97
CA PRO A 190 -4.38 -28.15 2.83
C PRO A 190 -5.14 -29.45 3.13
N SER A 191 -5.94 -29.87 2.15
CA SER A 191 -6.86 -31.00 2.32
C SER A 191 -6.11 -32.32 2.57
N THR A 192 -6.32 -32.93 3.74
CA THR A 192 -5.85 -34.29 4.04
C THR A 192 -6.91 -35.29 3.59
N GLY A 193 -6.68 -35.92 2.44
CA GLY A 193 -7.62 -36.80 1.76
C GLY A 193 -8.39 -37.77 2.67
N GLY A 194 -9.70 -37.57 2.72
CA GLY A 194 -10.70 -38.54 3.16
C GLY A 194 -11.96 -38.32 2.32
N ASN A 195 -12.15 -39.18 1.31
CA ASN A 195 -13.18 -39.06 0.25
C ASN A 195 -13.38 -37.61 -0.22
N ALA A 196 -12.37 -37.07 -0.90
CA ALA A 196 -12.42 -35.73 -1.45
C ALA A 196 -13.56 -35.65 -2.48
N SER A 197 -14.50 -34.74 -2.26
CA SER A 197 -15.32 -34.20 -3.34
C SER A 197 -14.39 -33.80 -4.49
N VAL A 198 -14.74 -34.17 -5.71
CA VAL A 198 -13.94 -33.85 -6.91
C VAL A 198 -14.62 -32.73 -7.69
N VAL A 199 -13.83 -31.91 -8.37
CA VAL A 199 -14.36 -30.96 -9.36
C VAL A 199 -13.58 -31.12 -10.66
N TYR A 200 -14.11 -30.59 -11.74
CA TYR A 200 -13.45 -30.63 -13.04
C TYR A 200 -12.97 -29.24 -13.39
N GLN A 201 -11.66 -29.03 -13.36
CA GLN A 201 -11.05 -27.73 -13.58
C GLN A 201 -10.55 -27.60 -15.02
N GLN A 202 -10.90 -26.48 -15.65
CA GLN A 202 -10.45 -26.15 -17.00
C GLN A 202 -8.93 -26.08 -17.03
N THR A 203 -8.32 -26.79 -17.99
CA THR A 203 -6.87 -26.81 -18.18
C THR A 203 -6.52 -26.29 -19.57
N ASP A 204 -5.43 -25.52 -19.65
CA ASP A 204 -4.84 -25.12 -20.92
C ASP A 204 -3.77 -26.11 -21.40
N GLN A 205 -3.40 -27.10 -20.59
CA GLN A 205 -2.47 -28.19 -20.96
C GLN A 205 -3.21 -29.53 -20.97
N PHE A 206 -2.90 -30.37 -21.95
CA PHE A 206 -3.39 -31.74 -21.99
C PHE A 206 -2.35 -32.66 -21.33
N ASP A 207 -2.70 -33.18 -20.15
CA ASP A 207 -1.79 -33.96 -19.29
C ASP A 207 -1.76 -35.46 -19.63
N GLY A 208 -2.35 -35.87 -20.76
CA GLY A 208 -2.42 -37.28 -21.16
C GLY A 208 -3.54 -38.04 -20.46
N GLU A 209 -3.24 -39.27 -20.02
CA GLU A 209 -4.19 -40.19 -19.36
C GLU A 209 -4.85 -39.56 -18.13
N GLY A 210 -6.16 -39.79 -17.94
CA GLY A 210 -6.92 -39.27 -16.81
C GLY A 210 -8.41 -39.17 -17.06
N VAL A 211 -9.13 -38.61 -16.08
CA VAL A 211 -10.57 -38.37 -16.16
C VAL A 211 -10.82 -36.89 -16.48
N TYR A 212 -11.61 -36.64 -17.52
CA TYR A 212 -11.93 -35.29 -17.97
C TYR A 212 -13.43 -35.12 -18.18
N VAL A 213 -13.96 -33.94 -17.90
CA VAL A 213 -15.17 -33.45 -18.59
C VAL A 213 -14.69 -32.67 -19.81
N ILE A 214 -15.19 -33.04 -20.99
CA ILE A 214 -14.85 -32.37 -22.25
C ILE A 214 -16.08 -31.57 -22.66
N ALA A 215 -15.97 -30.25 -22.87
CA ALA A 215 -17.13 -29.42 -23.20
C ALA A 215 -16.79 -28.23 -24.08
N ALA A 216 -17.63 -27.93 -25.06
CA ALA A 216 -17.51 -26.79 -25.96
C ALA A 216 -18.37 -25.62 -25.46
N LYS A 217 -17.82 -24.41 -25.50
CA LYS A 217 -18.56 -23.17 -25.25
C LYS A 217 -19.22 -22.72 -26.55
N ALA A 218 -20.54 -22.80 -26.63
CA ALA A 218 -21.28 -22.43 -27.83
C ALA A 218 -21.47 -20.91 -27.95
N GLY A 219 -21.97 -20.46 -29.11
CA GLY A 219 -22.25 -19.05 -29.38
C GLY A 219 -23.36 -18.42 -28.52
N ASP A 220 -24.14 -19.22 -27.78
CA ASP A 220 -25.08 -18.74 -26.76
C ASP A 220 -24.40 -18.48 -25.40
N GLY A 221 -23.08 -18.69 -25.31
CA GLY A 221 -22.26 -18.50 -24.11
C GLY A 221 -22.24 -19.68 -23.14
N LYS A 222 -23.00 -20.76 -23.39
CA LYS A 222 -23.11 -21.92 -22.48
C LYS A 222 -22.14 -23.04 -22.88
N TYR A 223 -21.78 -23.88 -21.90
CA TYR A 223 -20.96 -25.06 -22.12
C TYR A 223 -21.82 -26.30 -22.33
N TYR A 224 -21.47 -27.14 -23.31
CA TYR A 224 -22.17 -28.38 -23.65
C TYR A 224 -21.20 -29.57 -23.53
N PRO A 225 -21.42 -30.55 -22.65
CA PRO A 225 -20.51 -31.67 -22.45
C PRO A 225 -20.54 -32.71 -23.60
N PHE A 226 -19.38 -33.26 -23.91
CA PHE A 226 -19.15 -34.40 -24.78
C PHE A 226 -18.99 -35.68 -23.95
N GLY A 227 -19.27 -36.85 -24.52
CA GLY A 227 -18.84 -38.12 -23.94
C GLY A 227 -19.81 -39.29 -24.10
N LYS A 228 -21.12 -39.07 -24.24
CA LYS A 228 -22.09 -40.19 -24.34
C LYS A 228 -23.27 -39.93 -25.27
N LEU A 229 -23.84 -41.03 -25.76
CA LEU A 229 -25.06 -41.01 -26.57
C LEU A 229 -26.29 -40.69 -25.70
N LYS A 230 -27.43 -40.44 -26.35
CA LYS A 230 -28.69 -40.11 -25.66
C LYS A 230 -29.19 -41.21 -24.71
N ALA A 231 -28.86 -42.46 -24.99
CA ALA A 231 -29.23 -43.62 -24.17
C ALA A 231 -28.13 -44.69 -24.23
N GLU A 232 -27.91 -45.40 -23.13
CA GLU A 232 -26.90 -46.46 -23.00
C GLU A 232 -27.12 -47.63 -23.96
N SER A 233 -28.37 -47.88 -24.35
CA SER A 233 -28.75 -48.93 -25.30
C SER A 233 -28.39 -48.62 -26.76
N TYR A 234 -27.97 -47.38 -27.06
CA TYR A 234 -27.61 -47.00 -28.42
C TYR A 234 -26.17 -47.41 -28.72
N THR A 235 -25.94 -47.95 -29.91
CA THR A 235 -24.61 -48.37 -30.37
C THR A 235 -23.93 -47.35 -31.27
N TYR A 236 -24.68 -46.39 -31.81
CA TYR A 236 -24.17 -45.28 -32.61
C TYR A 236 -25.11 -44.07 -32.58
N GLY A 237 -24.58 -42.88 -32.86
CA GLY A 237 -25.38 -41.65 -32.99
C GLY A 237 -24.59 -40.36 -32.79
N TYR A 238 -25.27 -39.23 -33.00
CA TYR A 238 -24.80 -37.92 -32.52
C TYR A 238 -25.09 -37.79 -31.02
N MET A 239 -24.30 -36.98 -30.32
CA MET A 239 -24.52 -36.71 -28.89
C MET A 239 -25.29 -35.41 -28.73
N TYR A 240 -26.37 -35.43 -27.95
CA TYR A 240 -27.25 -34.27 -27.73
C TYR A 240 -27.24 -33.90 -26.25
N PRO A 241 -26.20 -33.20 -25.77
CA PRO A 241 -26.10 -32.82 -24.37
C PRO A 241 -27.00 -31.64 -24.00
N ALA A 242 -27.43 -31.59 -22.74
CA ALA A 242 -27.92 -30.36 -22.12
C ALA A 242 -26.73 -29.50 -21.67
N PRO A 243 -26.86 -28.17 -21.60
CA PRO A 243 -25.77 -27.33 -21.14
C PRO A 243 -25.43 -27.60 -19.66
N ILE A 244 -24.15 -27.46 -19.32
CA ILE A 244 -23.62 -27.56 -17.95
C ILE A 244 -23.14 -26.19 -17.45
N THR A 245 -23.10 -26.04 -16.14
CA THR A 245 -22.60 -24.83 -15.48
C THR A 245 -21.08 -24.89 -15.40
N VAL A 246 -20.43 -23.80 -15.81
CA VAL A 246 -19.00 -23.56 -15.58
C VAL A 246 -18.89 -22.22 -14.88
N THR A 247 -18.30 -22.21 -13.69
CA THR A 247 -18.06 -20.99 -12.90
C THR A 247 -16.55 -20.88 -12.68
N ASP A 248 -15.96 -19.79 -13.15
CA ASP A 248 -14.51 -19.52 -13.04
C ASP A 248 -13.62 -20.68 -13.52
N GLY A 249 -14.04 -21.34 -14.61
CA GLY A 249 -13.33 -22.49 -15.19
C GLY A 249 -13.55 -23.81 -14.45
N ILE A 250 -14.49 -23.89 -13.50
CA ILE A 250 -14.77 -25.10 -12.71
C ILE A 250 -16.16 -25.64 -13.02
N ILE A 251 -16.25 -26.96 -13.17
CA ILE A 251 -17.49 -27.73 -13.18
C ILE A 251 -17.57 -28.52 -11.86
N THR A 252 -18.68 -28.41 -11.16
CA THR A 252 -18.89 -29.14 -9.89
C THR A 252 -19.02 -30.64 -10.14
N GLU A 253 -18.80 -31.47 -9.10
CA GLU A 253 -19.05 -32.92 -9.20
C GLU A 253 -20.47 -33.21 -9.69
N GLY A 254 -21.46 -32.51 -9.14
CA GLY A 254 -22.89 -32.70 -9.45
C GLY A 254 -23.24 -32.41 -10.90
N ASP A 255 -22.56 -31.46 -11.54
CA ASP A 255 -22.78 -31.11 -12.94
C ASP A 255 -21.95 -32.00 -13.89
N GLY A 256 -20.74 -32.37 -13.50
CA GLY A 256 -19.76 -33.02 -14.38
C GLY A 256 -19.75 -34.55 -14.34
N ALA A 257 -20.07 -35.18 -13.20
CA ALA A 257 -19.86 -36.63 -12.99
C ALA A 257 -20.58 -37.52 -14.00
N ALA A 258 -21.71 -37.08 -14.54
CA ALA A 258 -22.46 -37.84 -15.54
C ALA A 258 -21.80 -37.82 -16.94
N TYR A 259 -20.83 -36.95 -17.18
CA TYR A 259 -20.23 -36.65 -18.48
C TYR A 259 -18.72 -36.83 -18.50
N THR A 260 -18.15 -37.51 -17.51
CA THR A 260 -16.72 -37.80 -17.53
C THR A 260 -16.35 -38.73 -18.69
N VAL A 261 -15.18 -38.48 -19.24
CA VAL A 261 -14.52 -39.27 -20.27
C VAL A 261 -13.18 -39.69 -19.67
N SER A 262 -13.02 -41.00 -19.49
CA SER A 262 -11.72 -41.59 -19.18
C SER A 262 -10.90 -41.62 -20.46
N VAL A 263 -9.77 -40.92 -20.44
CA VAL A 263 -8.79 -40.85 -21.53
C VAL A 263 -7.71 -41.86 -21.19
N GLU A 264 -7.56 -42.91 -21.99
CA GLU A 264 -6.62 -44.02 -21.76
C GLU A 264 -5.50 -43.99 -22.82
N GLU A 265 -4.23 -44.15 -22.43
CA GLU A 265 -3.11 -44.13 -23.38
C GLU A 265 -3.12 -45.35 -24.30
N THR A 266 -2.83 -45.15 -25.60
CA THR A 266 -2.73 -46.22 -26.59
C THR A 266 -1.53 -46.00 -27.52
N THR A 267 -1.21 -47.00 -28.36
CA THR A 267 -0.19 -46.81 -29.39
C THR A 267 -0.65 -45.78 -30.43
N GLY A 268 -0.04 -44.59 -30.44
CA GLY A 268 -0.27 -43.55 -31.44
C GLY A 268 -1.36 -42.51 -31.10
N GLY A 269 -1.91 -42.55 -29.88
CA GLY A 269 -2.91 -41.59 -29.39
C GLY A 269 -3.61 -42.09 -28.13
N TYR A 270 -4.88 -41.74 -27.96
CA TYR A 270 -5.67 -42.05 -26.77
C TYR A 270 -6.99 -42.71 -27.12
N ALA A 271 -7.46 -43.62 -26.27
CA ALA A 271 -8.82 -44.12 -26.29
C ALA A 271 -9.71 -43.27 -25.39
N LEU A 272 -10.96 -43.07 -25.79
CA LEU A 272 -11.94 -42.28 -25.01
C LEU A 272 -13.05 -43.22 -24.54
N LYS A 273 -13.22 -43.35 -23.23
CA LYS A 273 -14.23 -44.22 -22.60
C LYS A 273 -15.21 -43.39 -21.78
N ASN A 274 -16.51 -43.58 -22.02
CA ASN A 274 -17.57 -42.82 -21.36
C ASN A 274 -17.93 -43.39 -19.98
N THR A 275 -18.83 -42.70 -19.26
CA THR A 275 -19.35 -43.09 -17.94
C THR A 275 -20.10 -44.43 -17.90
N TRP A 276 -20.42 -45.02 -19.05
CA TRP A 276 -21.02 -46.34 -19.18
C TRP A 276 -20.01 -47.43 -19.53
N GLU A 277 -18.71 -47.15 -19.36
CA GLU A 277 -17.61 -48.06 -19.72
C GLU A 277 -17.60 -48.43 -21.21
N GLN A 278 -18.01 -47.50 -22.09
CA GLN A 278 -18.02 -47.70 -23.54
C GLN A 278 -16.98 -46.81 -24.24
N TYR A 279 -16.14 -47.44 -25.07
CA TYR A 279 -15.18 -46.80 -25.95
C TYR A 279 -15.85 -46.11 -27.14
N LEU A 280 -15.50 -44.84 -27.35
CA LEU A 280 -15.93 -44.02 -28.48
C LEU A 280 -15.02 -44.25 -29.68
N TYR A 281 -15.61 -44.51 -30.84
CA TYR A 281 -14.86 -44.73 -32.07
C TYR A 281 -15.59 -44.27 -33.34
N MET A 282 -14.83 -44.09 -34.41
CA MET A 282 -15.35 -43.76 -35.73
C MET A 282 -15.30 -44.98 -36.66
N ALA A 283 -16.34 -45.14 -37.46
CA ALA A 283 -16.41 -46.16 -38.50
C ALA A 283 -17.22 -45.65 -39.70
N GLY A 284 -16.79 -46.02 -40.90
CA GLY A 284 -17.45 -45.61 -42.15
C GLY A 284 -17.30 -44.12 -42.47
N THR A 285 -18.25 -43.59 -43.24
CA THR A 285 -18.22 -42.20 -43.75
C THR A 285 -19.07 -41.22 -42.95
N TYR A 286 -19.81 -41.68 -41.94
CA TYR A 286 -20.72 -40.86 -41.14
C TYR A 286 -19.98 -39.93 -40.17
N ASN A 287 -20.64 -38.86 -39.74
CA ASN A 287 -20.12 -37.91 -38.75
C ASN A 287 -20.59 -38.22 -37.31
N SER A 288 -21.40 -39.27 -37.13
CA SER A 288 -21.84 -39.77 -35.83
C SER A 288 -20.79 -40.69 -35.21
N PHE A 289 -20.84 -40.82 -33.88
CA PHE A 289 -19.97 -41.72 -33.12
C PHE A 289 -20.55 -43.13 -33.04
N ASN A 290 -19.69 -44.12 -32.84
CA ASN A 290 -20.04 -45.48 -32.44
C ASN A 290 -19.50 -45.74 -31.03
N VAL A 291 -20.12 -46.68 -30.31
CA VAL A 291 -19.70 -47.09 -28.95
C VAL A 291 -19.53 -48.61 -28.84
N SER A 292 -18.56 -49.05 -28.04
CA SER A 292 -18.28 -50.48 -27.80
C SER A 292 -17.79 -50.71 -26.37
N THR A 293 -18.13 -51.83 -25.74
CA THR A 293 -17.64 -52.20 -24.39
C THR A 293 -16.19 -52.71 -24.39
N ALA A 294 -15.60 -52.92 -25.57
CA ALA A 294 -14.19 -53.23 -25.74
C ALA A 294 -13.56 -52.28 -26.75
N LEU A 295 -12.31 -51.89 -26.53
CA LEU A 295 -11.56 -51.01 -27.43
C LEU A 295 -11.52 -51.63 -28.83
N PRO A 296 -12.11 -51.00 -29.86
CA PRO A 296 -12.14 -51.55 -31.21
C PRO A 296 -10.74 -51.57 -31.83
N SER A 297 -10.51 -52.53 -32.73
CA SER A 297 -9.23 -52.71 -33.43
C SER A 297 -8.89 -51.55 -34.38
N GLU A 298 -9.90 -50.79 -34.82
CA GLU A 298 -9.75 -49.63 -35.70
C GLU A 298 -10.68 -48.49 -35.25
N GLY A 299 -10.27 -47.25 -35.52
CA GLY A 299 -11.11 -46.07 -35.31
C GLY A 299 -11.33 -45.65 -33.86
N GLY A 300 -10.80 -46.37 -32.87
CA GLY A 300 -10.89 -46.05 -31.44
C GLY A 300 -9.80 -45.12 -30.89
N VAL A 301 -8.85 -44.71 -31.73
CA VAL A 301 -7.69 -43.88 -31.33
C VAL A 301 -7.92 -42.42 -31.74
N TRP A 302 -7.65 -41.51 -30.80
CA TRP A 302 -7.87 -40.07 -30.92
C TRP A 302 -6.61 -39.28 -30.55
N LYS A 303 -6.44 -38.09 -31.11
CA LYS A 303 -5.37 -37.13 -30.81
C LYS A 303 -5.97 -35.82 -30.30
N PHE A 304 -5.31 -35.21 -29.32
CA PHE A 304 -5.66 -33.90 -28.79
C PHE A 304 -4.66 -32.88 -29.32
N ASN A 305 -5.15 -31.89 -30.07
CA ASN A 305 -4.33 -30.80 -30.58
C ASN A 305 -4.82 -29.49 -29.97
N LYS A 306 -3.93 -28.75 -29.29
CA LYS A 306 -4.26 -27.43 -28.73
C LYS A 306 -4.36 -26.39 -29.84
N ASN A 307 -5.44 -25.62 -29.85
CA ASN A 307 -5.69 -24.52 -30.77
C ASN A 307 -5.12 -23.20 -30.19
N ALA A 308 -4.92 -22.18 -31.03
CA ALA A 308 -4.35 -20.89 -30.62
C ALA A 308 -5.22 -20.13 -29.61
N ASP A 309 -6.53 -20.38 -29.60
CA ASP A 309 -7.51 -19.77 -28.68
C ASP A 309 -7.62 -20.50 -27.33
N GLY A 310 -6.79 -21.51 -27.09
CA GLY A 310 -6.78 -22.32 -25.87
C GLY A 310 -7.77 -23.49 -25.86
N THR A 311 -8.60 -23.65 -26.90
CA THR A 311 -9.45 -24.84 -27.07
C THR A 311 -8.66 -26.03 -27.64
N TYR A 312 -9.32 -27.17 -27.80
CA TYR A 312 -8.73 -28.41 -28.30
C TYR A 312 -9.52 -29.00 -29.47
N SER A 313 -8.77 -29.41 -30.49
CA SER A 313 -9.24 -30.27 -31.57
C SER A 313 -8.99 -31.74 -31.20
N ILE A 314 -10.06 -32.51 -30.98
CA ILE A 314 -9.98 -33.96 -30.77
C ILE A 314 -10.16 -34.67 -32.11
N VAL A 315 -9.10 -35.24 -32.66
CA VAL A 315 -9.04 -35.78 -34.02
C VAL A 315 -8.96 -37.30 -33.99
N ASN A 316 -9.86 -37.97 -34.70
CA ASN A 316 -9.81 -39.42 -34.88
C ASN A 316 -8.64 -39.80 -35.80
N VAL A 317 -7.77 -40.71 -35.36
CA VAL A 317 -6.57 -41.08 -36.12
C VAL A 317 -6.88 -41.79 -37.45
N LEU A 318 -7.95 -42.59 -37.50
CA LEU A 318 -8.30 -43.34 -38.71
C LEU A 318 -8.99 -42.46 -39.76
N THR A 319 -9.92 -41.63 -39.33
CA THR A 319 -10.80 -40.88 -40.24
C THR A 319 -10.38 -39.42 -40.45
N GLU A 320 -9.41 -38.94 -39.67
CA GLU A 320 -8.96 -37.53 -39.64
C GLU A 320 -10.07 -36.52 -39.33
N LYS A 321 -11.20 -37.00 -38.81
CA LYS A 321 -12.34 -36.16 -38.43
C LYS A 321 -12.16 -35.60 -37.03
N THR A 322 -12.51 -34.34 -36.86
CA THR A 322 -12.41 -33.60 -35.60
C THR A 322 -13.76 -33.53 -34.91
N VAL A 323 -13.80 -33.82 -33.61
CA VAL A 323 -14.96 -33.61 -32.75
C VAL A 323 -15.30 -32.12 -32.73
N LYS A 324 -16.53 -31.77 -33.10
CA LYS A 324 -17.06 -30.42 -32.99
C LYS A 324 -18.46 -30.46 -32.39
N LEU A 325 -18.75 -29.49 -31.54
CA LEU A 325 -20.14 -29.14 -31.26
C LEU A 325 -20.68 -28.40 -32.48
N ASN A 326 -21.88 -28.73 -32.93
CA ASN A 326 -22.56 -28.07 -34.04
C ASN A 326 -23.98 -27.67 -33.63
N LEU A 327 -24.43 -26.49 -34.10
CA LEU A 327 -25.83 -26.06 -33.99
C LEU A 327 -26.56 -26.37 -35.30
N TYR A 328 -27.41 -27.39 -35.28
CA TYR A 328 -28.22 -27.79 -36.43
C TYR A 328 -29.70 -27.82 -36.07
N ASN A 329 -30.54 -27.16 -36.88
CA ASN A 329 -32.00 -27.10 -36.68
C ASN A 329 -32.40 -26.71 -35.24
N ASN A 330 -31.73 -25.68 -34.69
CA ASN A 330 -31.87 -25.18 -33.31
C ASN A 330 -31.56 -26.22 -32.21
N SER A 331 -30.77 -27.25 -32.51
CA SER A 331 -30.30 -28.22 -31.53
C SER A 331 -28.78 -28.34 -31.57
N TYR A 332 -28.16 -28.19 -30.40
CA TYR A 332 -26.73 -28.44 -30.22
C TYR A 332 -26.46 -29.95 -30.17
N SER A 333 -25.49 -30.38 -30.97
CA SER A 333 -25.07 -31.79 -31.00
C SER A 333 -23.61 -31.94 -31.34
N TYR A 334 -22.95 -32.96 -30.78
CA TYR A 334 -21.61 -33.34 -31.19
C TYR A 334 -21.65 -34.32 -32.35
N GLY A 335 -20.76 -34.08 -33.30
CA GLY A 335 -20.32 -35.02 -34.32
C GLY A 335 -18.81 -34.91 -34.52
N ALA A 336 -18.23 -35.80 -35.32
CA ALA A 336 -16.87 -35.70 -35.80
C ALA A 336 -16.90 -35.41 -37.31
N TYR A 337 -16.30 -34.30 -37.72
CA TYR A 337 -16.41 -33.76 -39.08
C TYR A 337 -15.03 -33.67 -39.74
N PRO A 338 -14.92 -33.85 -41.07
CA PRO A 338 -13.68 -33.53 -41.78
C PRO A 338 -13.41 -32.01 -41.69
N SER A 339 -12.15 -31.61 -41.70
CA SER A 339 -11.72 -30.20 -41.57
C SER A 339 -12.42 -29.26 -42.54
N THR A 340 -12.63 -29.71 -43.79
CA THR A 340 -13.37 -28.98 -44.83
C THR A 340 -14.81 -28.60 -44.48
N SER A 341 -15.38 -29.15 -43.39
CA SER A 341 -16.71 -28.77 -42.91
C SER A 341 -16.71 -27.47 -42.10
N PHE A 342 -15.59 -27.16 -41.42
CA PHE A 342 -15.51 -26.08 -40.43
C PHE A 342 -14.32 -25.13 -40.64
N GLU A 343 -13.28 -25.54 -41.35
CA GLU A 343 -12.25 -24.69 -41.94
C GLU A 343 -12.73 -24.42 -43.38
N GLY A 344 -13.26 -23.23 -43.63
CA GLY A 344 -13.79 -22.87 -44.93
C GLY A 344 -12.74 -23.02 -46.04
N LYS A 345 -13.18 -23.21 -47.30
CA LYS A 345 -12.28 -23.18 -48.45
C LYS A 345 -11.49 -21.86 -48.43
N ILE A 346 -10.17 -21.94 -48.36
CA ILE A 346 -9.30 -20.77 -48.36
C ILE A 346 -9.10 -20.29 -49.81
N TYR A 347 -9.35 -19.01 -50.05
CA TYR A 347 -9.13 -18.32 -51.33
C TYR A 347 -7.82 -17.53 -51.34
N LEU A 348 -7.41 -17.01 -50.18
CA LEU A 348 -6.12 -16.37 -49.95
C LEU A 348 -5.70 -16.57 -48.50
N SER A 349 -4.45 -16.94 -48.27
CA SER A 349 -3.85 -16.96 -46.93
C SER A 349 -2.45 -16.39 -47.02
N ALA A 350 -2.25 -15.20 -46.47
CA ALA A 350 -0.99 -14.46 -46.50
C ALA A 350 -0.60 -14.11 -45.06
N SER A 351 0.43 -14.79 -44.55
CA SER A 351 0.98 -14.55 -43.21
C SER A 351 1.68 -13.19 -43.11
N MET A 352 2.19 -12.69 -44.23
CA MET A 352 3.13 -11.58 -44.37
C MET A 352 4.53 -11.84 -43.82
N ALA A 353 4.89 -13.09 -43.53
CA ALA A 353 6.29 -13.48 -43.27
C ALA A 353 7.20 -13.17 -44.47
N GLU A 354 6.66 -13.33 -45.68
CA GLU A 354 7.23 -12.87 -46.95
C GLU A 354 6.25 -11.85 -47.58
N GLU A 355 6.58 -11.30 -48.75
CA GLU A 355 5.71 -10.33 -49.43
C GLU A 355 4.33 -10.91 -49.81
N ASP A 356 4.18 -12.23 -49.88
CA ASP A 356 2.95 -12.99 -50.17
C ASP A 356 2.19 -12.50 -51.42
N GLY A 357 2.93 -11.96 -52.39
CA GLY A 357 2.39 -11.44 -53.65
C GLY A 357 1.72 -10.06 -53.53
N PHE A 358 1.77 -9.42 -52.36
CA PHE A 358 1.28 -8.06 -52.18
C PHE A 358 2.26 -7.05 -52.79
N VAL A 359 1.74 -6.09 -53.55
CA VAL A 359 2.55 -5.10 -54.28
C VAL A 359 2.12 -3.69 -53.90
N PRO A 360 3.04 -2.81 -53.48
CA PRO A 360 2.72 -1.42 -53.22
C PRO A 360 2.57 -0.62 -54.53
N TYR A 361 1.51 0.18 -54.60
CA TYR A 361 1.26 1.15 -55.66
C TYR A 361 1.14 2.54 -55.06
N ASN A 362 2.13 3.39 -55.31
CA ASN A 362 2.15 4.77 -54.78
C ASN A 362 1.45 5.71 -55.77
N VAL A 363 0.33 6.33 -55.35
CA VAL A 363 -0.34 7.40 -56.11
C VAL A 363 0.42 8.71 -55.96
N SER A 364 0.80 9.05 -54.72
CA SER A 364 1.66 10.19 -54.40
C SER A 364 2.61 9.83 -53.27
N MET A 365 3.86 10.25 -53.40
CA MET A 365 4.94 9.93 -52.45
C MET A 365 5.97 11.06 -52.47
N GLU A 366 5.68 12.13 -51.72
CA GLU A 366 6.55 13.31 -51.63
C GLU A 366 7.53 13.15 -50.47
N GLY A 367 8.84 13.30 -50.71
CA GLY A 367 9.84 13.39 -49.63
C GLY A 367 10.16 12.10 -48.87
N VAL A 368 9.56 10.95 -49.22
CA VAL A 368 9.83 9.64 -48.64
C VAL A 368 10.26 8.61 -49.70
N SER A 369 11.03 7.60 -49.32
CA SER A 369 11.54 6.56 -50.25
C SER A 369 10.55 5.42 -50.50
N TYR A 370 9.60 5.22 -49.59
CA TYR A 370 8.52 4.25 -49.67
C TYR A 370 7.38 4.73 -48.77
N VAL A 371 6.14 4.36 -49.10
CA VAL A 371 5.00 4.45 -48.17
C VAL A 371 4.85 3.11 -47.44
N TRP A 372 4.75 2.02 -48.20
CA TRP A 372 4.71 0.64 -47.72
C TRP A 372 6.08 -0.01 -47.76
N LYS A 373 6.45 -0.71 -46.69
CA LYS A 373 7.66 -1.52 -46.60
C LYS A 373 7.36 -2.85 -45.93
N HIS A 374 7.81 -3.93 -46.55
CA HIS A 374 7.80 -5.27 -45.94
C HIS A 374 8.91 -5.37 -44.90
N ASP A 375 8.58 -5.93 -43.73
CA ASP A 375 9.53 -6.21 -42.66
C ASP A 375 9.54 -7.71 -42.35
N ALA A 376 10.41 -8.43 -43.04
CA ALA A 376 10.56 -9.88 -42.89
C ALA A 376 10.96 -10.32 -41.47
N SER A 377 11.55 -9.43 -40.65
CA SER A 377 11.94 -9.79 -39.28
C SER A 377 10.75 -9.93 -38.35
N TYR A 378 9.68 -9.18 -38.62
CA TYR A 378 8.46 -9.18 -37.83
C TYR A 378 7.24 -9.79 -38.55
N GLY A 379 7.38 -10.09 -39.84
CA GLY A 379 6.36 -10.75 -40.65
C GLY A 379 5.13 -9.89 -40.88
N TYR A 380 5.32 -8.62 -41.25
CA TYR A 380 4.22 -7.71 -41.61
C TYR A 380 4.61 -6.76 -42.74
N TRP A 381 3.60 -6.14 -43.34
CA TRP A 381 3.76 -4.90 -44.12
C TRP A 381 3.49 -3.68 -43.25
N LYS A 382 4.30 -2.63 -43.42
CA LYS A 382 4.19 -1.38 -42.66
C LYS A 382 4.05 -0.18 -43.58
N ALA A 383 3.01 0.62 -43.38
CA ALA A 383 2.86 1.94 -43.97
C ALA A 383 3.24 3.05 -42.99
N SER A 384 4.07 4.00 -43.42
CA SER A 384 4.29 5.27 -42.72
C SER A 384 4.97 6.28 -43.63
N THR A 385 4.67 7.55 -43.43
CA THR A 385 5.30 8.67 -44.14
C THR A 385 5.81 9.75 -43.18
N PHE A 386 6.00 9.38 -41.91
CA PHE A 386 6.68 10.21 -40.93
C PHE A 386 8.19 9.94 -40.97
N VAL A 387 8.96 10.91 -41.46
CA VAL A 387 10.42 10.78 -41.59
C VAL A 387 11.09 12.02 -41.01
N ASN A 388 12.12 11.83 -40.18
CA ASN A 388 12.90 12.91 -39.57
C ASN A 388 12.02 13.99 -38.89
N SER A 389 11.05 13.57 -38.10
CA SER A 389 10.10 14.45 -37.39
C SER A 389 9.17 15.28 -38.29
N THR A 390 8.99 14.88 -39.54
CA THR A 390 8.14 15.58 -40.53
C THR A 390 7.10 14.62 -41.10
N ASN A 391 5.83 15.06 -41.18
CA ASN A 391 4.76 14.34 -41.87
C ASN A 391 4.78 14.70 -43.35
N TYR A 392 4.87 13.70 -44.22
CA TYR A 392 4.80 13.91 -45.67
C TYR A 392 3.41 13.52 -46.20
N PRO A 393 2.70 14.40 -46.92
CA PRO A 393 1.49 14.03 -47.64
C PRO A 393 1.77 12.92 -48.65
N SER A 394 0.97 11.86 -48.64
CA SER A 394 1.14 10.72 -49.54
C SER A 394 -0.15 9.93 -49.66
N GLU A 395 -0.28 9.18 -50.74
CA GLU A 395 -1.37 8.24 -50.98
C GLU A 395 -0.80 7.00 -51.65
N SER A 396 -1.05 5.83 -51.07
CA SER A 396 -0.52 4.56 -51.58
C SER A 396 -1.45 3.39 -51.24
N PHE A 397 -1.43 2.38 -52.09
CA PHE A 397 -2.15 1.13 -51.92
C PHE A 397 -1.16 -0.01 -51.73
N LEU A 398 -1.47 -0.97 -50.87
CA LEU A 398 -0.84 -2.28 -50.86
C LEU A 398 -1.85 -3.30 -51.43
N VAL A 399 -1.62 -3.76 -52.66
CA VAL A 399 -2.60 -4.54 -53.43
C VAL A 399 -2.27 -6.03 -53.37
N SER A 400 -3.25 -6.88 -53.10
CA SER A 400 -3.13 -8.34 -53.04
C SER A 400 -2.88 -8.97 -54.43
N PRO A 401 -2.42 -10.24 -54.49
CA PRO A 401 -2.59 -11.04 -55.69
C PRO A 401 -4.07 -11.22 -56.06
N GLU A 402 -4.34 -11.72 -57.27
CA GLU A 402 -5.71 -12.04 -57.72
C GLU A 402 -6.32 -13.14 -56.82
N ILE A 403 -7.52 -12.89 -56.32
CA ILE A 403 -8.30 -13.81 -55.48
C ILE A 403 -9.46 -14.35 -56.33
N ASP A 404 -9.47 -15.65 -56.56
CA ASP A 404 -10.50 -16.31 -57.37
C ASP A 404 -11.69 -16.75 -56.51
N LEU A 405 -12.77 -15.96 -56.54
CA LEU A 405 -14.03 -16.23 -55.84
C LEU A 405 -15.10 -16.83 -56.78
N THR A 406 -14.71 -17.37 -57.94
CA THR A 406 -15.66 -17.88 -58.95
C THR A 406 -16.55 -19.00 -58.41
N ASP A 407 -16.00 -19.88 -57.57
CA ASP A 407 -16.72 -20.97 -56.91
C ASP A 407 -17.21 -20.61 -55.50
N ALA A 408 -17.08 -19.35 -55.07
CA ALA A 408 -17.40 -18.97 -53.70
C ALA A 408 -18.90 -18.87 -53.45
N THR A 409 -19.32 -19.26 -52.25
CA THR A 409 -20.74 -19.17 -51.85
C THR A 409 -21.01 -18.01 -50.90
N ASN A 410 -20.09 -17.77 -49.97
CA ASN A 410 -20.13 -16.80 -48.87
C ASN A 410 -18.69 -16.47 -48.42
N PRO A 411 -17.88 -15.85 -49.30
CA PRO A 411 -16.49 -15.51 -48.98
C PRO A 411 -16.40 -14.37 -47.96
N GLN A 412 -15.39 -14.44 -47.10
CA GLN A 412 -15.13 -13.49 -46.03
C GLN A 412 -13.64 -13.16 -45.94
N LEU A 413 -13.31 -11.91 -45.61
CA LEU A 413 -11.96 -11.41 -45.37
C LEU A 413 -11.75 -11.15 -43.87
N SER A 414 -10.55 -11.43 -43.39
CA SER A 414 -10.03 -10.96 -42.10
C SER A 414 -8.53 -10.70 -42.20
N PHE A 415 -8.01 -9.84 -41.33
CA PHE A 415 -6.56 -9.59 -41.18
C PHE A 415 -6.25 -9.09 -39.77
N ASP A 416 -4.98 -9.14 -39.38
CA ASP A 416 -4.52 -8.54 -38.14
C ASP A 416 -3.87 -7.19 -38.43
N GLY A 417 -4.30 -6.14 -37.74
CA GLY A 417 -3.83 -4.77 -37.91
C GLY A 417 -3.42 -4.11 -36.61
N ALA A 418 -2.34 -3.32 -36.67
CA ALA A 418 -1.97 -2.37 -35.62
C ALA A 418 -1.74 -1.00 -36.27
N CYS A 419 -2.54 0.01 -35.90
CA CYS A 419 -2.37 1.38 -36.34
C CYS A 419 -2.13 2.32 -35.17
N ARG A 420 -1.32 3.37 -35.39
CA ARG A 420 -1.05 4.44 -34.40
C ARG A 420 -0.89 5.79 -35.08
N PHE A 421 -0.93 6.86 -34.27
CA PHE A 421 -0.70 8.25 -34.67
C PHE A 421 -1.72 8.82 -35.69
N PHE A 422 -2.91 8.21 -35.78
CA PHE A 422 -4.01 8.65 -36.65
C PHE A 422 -4.92 9.73 -36.01
N GLY A 423 -4.69 10.10 -34.75
CA GLY A 423 -5.52 11.07 -34.04
C GLY A 423 -6.75 10.41 -33.42
N THR A 424 -7.94 10.71 -33.94
CA THR A 424 -9.22 10.21 -33.39
C THR A 424 -9.63 8.89 -34.01
N ASN A 425 -9.74 8.82 -35.34
CA ASN A 425 -10.23 7.64 -36.06
C ASN A 425 -9.19 7.18 -37.10
N PRO A 426 -8.88 5.88 -37.20
CA PRO A 426 -7.96 5.37 -38.21
C PRO A 426 -8.53 5.48 -39.63
N GLU A 427 -9.84 5.37 -39.78
CA GLU A 427 -10.58 5.47 -41.04
C GLU A 427 -10.40 6.81 -41.77
N ASP A 428 -10.01 7.87 -41.04
CA ASP A 428 -9.67 9.16 -41.64
C ASP A 428 -8.45 9.07 -42.60
N PHE A 429 -7.62 8.03 -42.46
CA PHE A 429 -6.34 7.87 -43.18
C PHE A 429 -6.15 6.49 -43.80
N LEU A 430 -6.83 5.47 -43.27
CA LEU A 430 -6.61 4.06 -43.58
C LEU A 430 -7.92 3.45 -44.04
N SER A 431 -7.93 2.75 -45.17
CA SER A 431 -9.12 1.99 -45.57
C SER A 431 -8.77 0.69 -46.29
N VAL A 432 -9.72 -0.24 -46.31
CA VAL A 432 -9.61 -1.51 -47.03
C VAL A 432 -10.55 -1.45 -48.21
N GLN A 433 -10.05 -1.77 -49.40
CA GLN A 433 -10.81 -1.63 -50.64
C GLN A 433 -10.72 -2.89 -51.48
N ILE A 434 -11.69 -3.08 -52.37
CA ILE A 434 -11.78 -4.22 -53.29
C ILE A 434 -12.09 -3.75 -54.71
N ALA A 435 -11.46 -4.39 -55.70
CA ALA A 435 -11.70 -4.13 -57.12
C ALA A 435 -11.70 -5.43 -57.91
N ALA A 436 -12.62 -5.53 -58.89
CA ALA A 436 -12.67 -6.65 -59.84
C ALA A 436 -11.99 -6.32 -61.19
N ASP A 437 -11.72 -5.03 -61.44
CA ASP A 437 -11.18 -4.48 -62.69
C ASP A 437 -9.72 -4.03 -62.57
N TYR A 438 -9.01 -4.44 -61.50
CA TYR A 438 -7.60 -4.09 -61.31
C TYR A 438 -6.69 -4.87 -62.27
N GLU A 439 -6.04 -4.16 -63.19
CA GLU A 439 -5.08 -4.71 -64.15
C GLU A 439 -3.66 -4.15 -63.92
N GLY A 440 -3.22 -4.08 -62.66
CA GLY A 440 -1.86 -3.62 -62.31
C GLY A 440 -1.69 -2.10 -62.14
N ASN A 441 -2.75 -1.31 -62.33
CA ASN A 441 -2.74 0.14 -62.13
C ASN A 441 -3.89 0.57 -61.19
N ALA A 442 -3.55 0.92 -59.94
CA ALA A 442 -4.57 1.20 -58.92
C ALA A 442 -5.33 2.50 -59.18
N ALA A 443 -4.74 3.44 -59.94
CA ALA A 443 -5.39 4.71 -60.27
C ALA A 443 -6.51 4.58 -61.31
N THR A 444 -6.57 3.47 -62.06
CA THR A 444 -7.60 3.23 -63.09
C THR A 444 -8.65 2.20 -62.67
N ALA A 445 -8.43 1.49 -61.56
CA ALA A 445 -9.36 0.50 -61.04
C ALA A 445 -10.52 1.17 -60.27
N THR A 446 -11.67 0.50 -60.25
CA THR A 446 -12.86 0.96 -59.55
C THR A 446 -12.90 0.33 -58.16
N TRP A 447 -12.29 1.02 -57.18
CA TRP A 447 -12.24 0.57 -55.80
C TRP A 447 -13.55 0.80 -55.07
N THR A 448 -14.08 -0.25 -54.44
CA THR A 448 -15.16 -0.17 -53.46
C THR A 448 -14.56 -0.30 -52.07
N GLU A 449 -14.91 0.60 -51.16
CA GLU A 449 -14.47 0.51 -49.77
C GLU A 449 -15.24 -0.58 -49.02
N LEU A 450 -14.51 -1.34 -48.19
CA LEU A 450 -15.03 -2.39 -47.33
C LEU A 450 -15.11 -1.87 -45.90
N ASP A 451 -16.20 -2.17 -45.23
CA ASP A 451 -16.41 -1.85 -43.82
C ASP A 451 -15.51 -2.75 -42.94
N VAL A 452 -14.71 -2.15 -42.08
CA VAL A 452 -13.78 -2.85 -41.18
C VAL A 452 -14.36 -2.83 -39.76
N PRO A 453 -14.87 -3.96 -39.24
CA PRO A 453 -15.59 -3.97 -37.97
C PRO A 453 -14.78 -3.56 -36.74
N ASN A 454 -13.48 -3.86 -36.75
CA ASN A 454 -12.62 -3.70 -35.59
C ASN A 454 -11.26 -3.11 -35.98
N TRP A 455 -10.98 -1.90 -35.48
CA TRP A 455 -9.69 -1.24 -35.63
C TRP A 455 -8.92 -1.24 -34.30
N SER A 456 -7.59 -1.25 -34.35
CA SER A 456 -6.78 -1.12 -33.14
C SER A 456 -6.97 0.25 -32.49
N ASP A 457 -6.93 0.31 -31.15
CA ASP A 457 -7.22 1.52 -30.37
C ASP A 457 -6.14 2.63 -30.43
N GLY A 458 -4.97 2.33 -31.00
CA GLY A 458 -3.85 3.26 -31.15
C GLY A 458 -2.95 3.44 -29.92
N ASN A 459 -3.25 2.78 -28.79
CA ASN A 459 -2.56 2.96 -27.53
C ASN A 459 -1.20 2.25 -27.50
N ASN A 460 -1.11 1.06 -28.09
CA ASN A 460 0.11 0.25 -28.18
C ASN A 460 0.27 -0.34 -29.59
N TRP A 461 1.20 -1.28 -29.76
CA TRP A 461 1.45 -2.00 -31.02
C TRP A 461 0.85 -3.42 -31.01
N ASP A 462 -0.14 -3.67 -30.16
CA ASP A 462 -0.82 -4.96 -30.16
C ASP A 462 -1.64 -5.08 -31.45
N PHE A 463 -1.61 -6.26 -32.03
CA PHE A 463 -2.38 -6.56 -33.23
C PHE A 463 -3.81 -6.93 -32.85
N TYR A 464 -4.76 -6.29 -33.52
CA TYR A 464 -6.18 -6.59 -33.39
C TYR A 464 -6.65 -7.24 -34.68
N ASN A 465 -7.42 -8.31 -34.56
CA ASN A 465 -8.08 -8.89 -35.72
C ASN A 465 -9.19 -7.94 -36.20
N SER A 466 -9.27 -7.71 -37.51
CA SER A 466 -10.26 -6.84 -38.16
C SER A 466 -11.70 -7.23 -37.89
N GLY A 467 -11.93 -8.47 -37.45
CA GLY A 467 -13.22 -9.13 -37.52
C GLY A 467 -13.53 -9.55 -38.95
N VAL A 468 -14.76 -10.03 -39.15
CA VAL A 468 -15.24 -10.57 -40.43
C VAL A 468 -15.70 -9.45 -41.34
N ILE A 469 -15.05 -9.32 -42.50
CA ILE A 469 -15.43 -8.42 -43.58
C ILE A 469 -16.15 -9.25 -44.65
N ASP A 470 -17.40 -8.91 -44.96
CA ASP A 470 -18.22 -9.68 -45.91
C ASP A 470 -17.79 -9.41 -47.36
N LEU A 471 -17.43 -10.47 -48.09
CA LEU A 471 -17.14 -10.42 -49.52
C LEU A 471 -18.23 -11.07 -50.37
N SER A 472 -19.37 -11.46 -49.78
CA SER A 472 -20.50 -12.05 -50.50
C SER A 472 -20.96 -11.28 -51.76
N PRO A 473 -20.89 -9.94 -51.83
CA PRO A 473 -21.20 -9.21 -53.06
C PRO A 473 -20.30 -9.54 -54.26
N TYR A 474 -19.11 -10.10 -54.01
CA TYR A 474 -18.08 -10.38 -55.01
C TYR A 474 -17.96 -11.87 -55.37
N LYS A 475 -18.86 -12.71 -54.86
CA LYS A 475 -18.91 -14.13 -55.25
C LYS A 475 -19.11 -14.26 -56.77
N GLY A 476 -18.47 -15.26 -57.38
CA GLY A 476 -18.50 -15.48 -58.82
C GLY A 476 -17.50 -14.62 -59.62
N GLN A 477 -16.69 -13.79 -58.95
CA GLN A 477 -15.72 -12.89 -59.60
C GLN A 477 -14.28 -13.21 -59.21
N LYS A 478 -13.33 -12.68 -59.98
CA LYS A 478 -11.92 -12.56 -59.59
C LYS A 478 -11.69 -11.14 -59.11
N VAL A 479 -11.06 -10.97 -57.96
CA VAL A 479 -10.94 -9.67 -57.29
C VAL A 479 -9.54 -9.46 -56.70
N HIS A 480 -9.22 -8.21 -56.40
CA HIS A 480 -8.05 -7.82 -55.62
C HIS A 480 -8.51 -7.03 -54.39
N ILE A 481 -7.86 -7.26 -53.25
CA ILE A 481 -8.00 -6.44 -52.04
C ILE A 481 -6.85 -5.45 -51.98
N ALA A 482 -7.09 -4.22 -51.56
CA ALA A 482 -6.06 -3.23 -51.33
C ALA A 482 -6.19 -2.56 -49.96
N PHE A 483 -5.06 -2.40 -49.29
CA PHE A 483 -4.95 -1.58 -48.09
C PHE A 483 -4.50 -0.18 -48.51
N LYS A 484 -5.40 0.80 -48.39
CA LYS A 484 -5.18 2.19 -48.77
C LYS A 484 -4.64 2.98 -47.59
N TYR A 485 -3.55 3.70 -47.81
CA TYR A 485 -2.93 4.61 -46.85
C TYR A 485 -2.93 6.03 -47.43
N VAL A 486 -3.38 6.99 -46.61
CA VAL A 486 -3.34 8.43 -46.90
C VAL A 486 -2.69 9.16 -45.73
N SER A 487 -1.85 10.15 -46.01
CA SER A 487 -1.30 11.07 -45.02
C SER A 487 -1.38 12.51 -45.50
N THR A 488 -1.32 13.45 -44.56
CA THR A 488 -1.31 14.90 -44.81
C THR A 488 -0.07 15.53 -44.17
N SER A 489 0.13 16.83 -44.39
CA SER A 489 1.18 17.60 -43.72
C SER A 489 0.96 17.71 -42.20
N GLU A 490 -0.27 17.50 -41.75
CA GLU A 490 -0.63 17.54 -40.32
C GLU A 490 -0.47 16.18 -39.65
N ARG A 491 -0.68 15.08 -40.40
CA ARG A 491 -0.74 13.74 -39.82
C ARG A 491 -0.26 12.67 -40.79
N ALA A 492 0.71 11.87 -40.33
CA ALA A 492 1.15 10.64 -40.98
C ALA A 492 1.01 9.49 -39.98
N ALA A 493 -0.10 8.74 -40.10
CA ALA A 493 -0.33 7.56 -39.28
C ALA A 493 0.72 6.47 -39.57
N THR A 494 0.77 5.46 -38.73
CA THR A 494 1.53 4.23 -39.03
C THR A 494 0.59 3.05 -38.95
N TRP A 495 0.69 2.14 -39.92
CA TRP A 495 -0.17 0.96 -40.01
C TRP A 495 0.64 -0.28 -40.33
N GLU A 496 0.49 -1.33 -39.52
CA GLU A 496 1.14 -2.63 -39.67
C GLU A 496 0.07 -3.70 -39.91
N ILE A 497 0.27 -4.56 -40.92
CA ILE A 497 -0.72 -5.54 -41.39
C ILE A 497 -0.07 -6.91 -41.55
N LYS A 498 -0.73 -7.94 -41.02
CA LYS A 498 -0.36 -9.35 -41.22
C LYS A 498 -1.57 -10.29 -41.21
N ASN A 499 -1.34 -11.57 -41.45
CA ASN A 499 -2.35 -12.63 -41.36
C ASN A 499 -3.63 -12.35 -42.19
N VAL A 500 -3.47 -11.91 -43.44
CA VAL A 500 -4.60 -11.66 -44.35
C VAL A 500 -5.16 -13.00 -44.82
N LEU A 501 -6.44 -13.24 -44.52
CA LEU A 501 -7.14 -14.48 -44.82
C LEU A 501 -8.45 -14.16 -45.55
N VAL A 502 -8.60 -14.73 -46.75
CA VAL A 502 -9.89 -14.81 -47.44
C VAL A 502 -10.31 -16.26 -47.50
N GLN A 503 -11.47 -16.57 -46.94
CA GLN A 503 -12.00 -17.94 -46.88
C GLN A 503 -13.51 -17.97 -47.00
N GLU A 504 -14.04 -19.14 -47.33
CA GLU A 504 -15.46 -19.42 -47.28
C GLU A 504 -15.96 -19.36 -45.84
N LYS A 505 -17.14 -18.78 -45.61
CA LYS A 505 -17.81 -18.91 -44.31
C LYS A 505 -18.08 -20.40 -44.05
N PRO A 506 -17.62 -20.97 -42.93
CA PRO A 506 -17.91 -22.36 -42.58
C PRO A 506 -19.40 -22.70 -42.64
N ASN A 507 -19.74 -23.88 -43.18
CA ASN A 507 -21.12 -24.35 -43.31
C ASN A 507 -21.66 -24.85 -41.97
N GLY A 508 -22.07 -23.92 -41.12
CA GLY A 508 -22.60 -24.17 -39.79
C GLY A 508 -21.73 -23.56 -38.71
N ASN A 509 -22.30 -23.44 -37.51
CA ASN A 509 -21.55 -22.97 -36.36
C ASN A 509 -20.93 -24.19 -35.69
N TYR A 510 -19.61 -24.28 -35.73
CA TYR A 510 -18.83 -25.35 -35.09
C TYR A 510 -18.01 -24.75 -33.95
N TRP A 511 -17.94 -25.48 -32.83
CA TRP A 511 -17.12 -25.10 -31.68
C TRP A 511 -16.21 -26.25 -31.28
N ASP A 512 -14.95 -25.90 -31.03
CA ASP A 512 -13.96 -26.75 -30.39
C ASP A 512 -14.25 -26.94 -28.91
N VAL A 513 -13.57 -27.91 -28.30
CA VAL A 513 -13.82 -28.29 -26.91
C VAL A 513 -12.77 -27.69 -25.97
N CYS A 514 -13.19 -27.37 -24.76
CA CYS A 514 -12.31 -27.17 -23.61
C CYS A 514 -12.17 -28.49 -22.86
N LEU A 515 -11.04 -28.67 -22.19
CA LEU A 515 -10.77 -29.81 -21.33
C LEU A 515 -10.89 -29.38 -19.87
N PHE A 516 -11.64 -30.14 -19.07
CA PHE A 516 -11.77 -29.94 -17.63
C PHE A 516 -11.28 -31.21 -16.93
N LYS A 517 -10.10 -31.16 -16.34
CA LYS A 517 -9.48 -32.32 -15.68
C LYS A 517 -10.08 -32.53 -14.31
N GLU A 518 -10.37 -33.77 -13.95
CA GLU A 518 -10.76 -34.15 -12.60
C GLU A 518 -9.61 -33.84 -11.63
N VAL A 519 -9.91 -33.03 -10.61
CA VAL A 519 -9.02 -32.65 -9.54
C VAL A 519 -9.78 -32.72 -8.22
N ALA A 520 -9.08 -32.89 -7.10
CA ALA A 520 -9.76 -32.76 -5.80
C ALA A 520 -10.29 -31.32 -5.65
N GLU A 521 -11.46 -31.13 -5.04
CA GLU A 521 -12.04 -29.79 -4.82
C GLU A 521 -11.08 -28.85 -4.07
N GLY A 522 -10.26 -29.41 -3.17
CA GLY A 522 -9.18 -28.68 -2.49
C GLY A 522 -8.04 -28.23 -3.41
N ASP A 523 -7.75 -28.96 -4.49
CA ASP A 523 -6.69 -28.64 -5.46
C ASP A 523 -7.17 -27.60 -6.47
N ALA A 524 -8.46 -27.62 -6.86
CA ALA A 524 -9.05 -26.60 -7.73
C ALA A 524 -9.07 -25.21 -7.09
N ALA A 525 -9.35 -25.14 -5.78
CA ALA A 525 -9.24 -23.92 -5.00
C ALA A 525 -7.79 -23.40 -4.94
N GLN A 526 -6.79 -24.29 -5.00
CA GLN A 526 -5.37 -23.94 -5.07
C GLN A 526 -4.93 -23.48 -6.47
N ALA A 527 -5.47 -24.05 -7.55
CA ALA A 527 -5.08 -23.72 -8.92
C ALA A 527 -5.68 -22.40 -9.44
N MET A 528 -6.78 -21.89 -8.84
CA MET A 528 -7.19 -20.48 -9.00
C MET A 528 -6.14 -19.48 -8.46
N GLY A 529 -5.13 -19.96 -7.72
CA GLY A 529 -4.01 -19.18 -7.19
C GLY A 529 -2.63 -19.55 -7.73
N ARG A 530 -2.49 -20.44 -8.72
CA ARG A 530 -1.17 -20.91 -9.20
C ARG A 530 -0.91 -20.65 -10.68
N ALA A 531 -0.31 -19.51 -10.94
CA ALA A 531 0.70 -19.34 -11.97
C ALA A 531 1.88 -18.51 -11.42
N ALA A 532 2.42 -18.88 -10.26
CA ALA A 532 3.69 -18.37 -9.75
C ALA A 532 4.18 -19.31 -8.64
N ALA A 533 5.51 -19.35 -8.42
CA ALA A 533 6.11 -19.94 -7.21
C ALA A 533 5.37 -19.45 -5.95
N ALA A 534 5.44 -20.18 -4.83
CA ALA A 534 4.85 -19.74 -3.55
C ALA A 534 5.35 -18.34 -3.18
N ILE A 535 4.56 -17.30 -3.50
CA ILE A 535 4.92 -15.92 -3.23
C ILE A 535 4.67 -15.69 -1.74
N PRO A 536 5.71 -15.38 -0.93
CA PRO A 536 5.51 -15.05 0.46
C PRO A 536 4.50 -13.91 0.59
N ASN A 537 3.54 -14.04 1.51
CA ASN A 537 2.48 -13.06 1.74
C ASN A 537 2.27 -12.75 3.23
N ALA A 538 3.07 -13.37 4.11
CA ALA A 538 3.04 -13.17 5.55
C ALA A 538 4.47 -13.20 6.13
N SER A 539 4.66 -12.50 7.25
CA SER A 539 5.93 -12.47 7.97
C SER A 539 5.72 -12.47 9.49
N ARG A 540 6.66 -13.08 10.21
CA ARG A 540 6.75 -13.08 11.69
C ARG A 540 8.20 -13.03 12.17
N LEU A 541 8.41 -12.55 13.39
CA LEU A 541 9.73 -12.41 13.99
C LEU A 541 9.97 -13.52 15.01
N TYR A 542 11.08 -14.23 14.88
CA TYR A 542 11.51 -15.26 15.81
C TYR A 542 12.85 -14.91 16.44
N VAL A 543 13.03 -15.24 17.72
CA VAL A 543 14.28 -15.05 18.48
C VAL A 543 14.82 -16.38 18.96
N TYR A 544 16.14 -16.55 18.94
CA TYR A 544 16.82 -17.69 19.54
C TYR A 544 17.25 -17.36 20.98
N ASN A 545 16.74 -18.13 21.96
CA ASN A 545 17.07 -17.90 23.38
C ASN A 545 18.38 -18.56 23.85
N GLY A 546 19.16 -19.13 22.92
CA GLY A 546 20.36 -19.94 23.20
C GLY A 546 20.10 -21.45 23.26
N THR A 547 18.84 -21.87 23.25
CA THR A 547 18.45 -23.30 23.19
C THR A 547 17.41 -23.60 22.12
N ALA A 548 16.42 -22.72 21.94
CA ALA A 548 15.33 -22.88 20.98
C ALA A 548 14.93 -21.55 20.36
N TRP A 549 14.35 -21.62 19.16
CA TRP A 549 13.65 -20.50 18.54
C TRP A 549 12.25 -20.36 19.13
N SER A 550 11.75 -19.13 19.25
CA SER A 550 10.35 -18.84 19.59
C SER A 550 9.92 -17.54 18.92
N GLU A 551 8.63 -17.35 18.68
CA GLU A 551 8.11 -16.06 18.21
C GLU A 551 8.45 -14.97 19.24
N TYR A 552 8.90 -13.81 18.76
CA TYR A 552 9.28 -12.70 19.63
C TYR A 552 8.06 -11.85 19.97
N GLU A 553 7.76 -11.75 21.25
CA GLU A 553 6.71 -10.91 21.80
C GLU A 553 7.30 -9.96 22.85
N ASN A 554 6.65 -8.82 23.05
CA ASN A 554 7.02 -7.86 24.07
C ASN A 554 5.75 -7.35 24.79
N ALA A 555 5.85 -7.16 26.11
CA ALA A 555 4.71 -6.71 26.92
C ALA A 555 4.50 -5.18 26.87
N ASP A 556 5.57 -4.41 26.60
CA ASP A 556 5.58 -2.95 26.61
C ASP A 556 5.23 -2.36 25.24
N ALA A 557 5.35 -3.14 24.17
CA ALA A 557 5.01 -2.73 22.80
C ALA A 557 4.59 -3.91 21.93
N ARG A 558 3.69 -3.63 20.98
CA ARG A 558 3.32 -4.60 19.93
C ARG A 558 4.49 -4.80 18.99
N VAL A 559 4.68 -6.02 18.50
CA VAL A 559 5.72 -6.34 17.50
C VAL A 559 5.02 -6.49 16.14
N ALA A 560 5.29 -5.59 15.21
CA ALA A 560 4.72 -5.61 13.86
C ALA A 560 5.83 -5.88 12.84
N VAL A 561 5.65 -6.89 11.99
CA VAL A 561 6.59 -7.19 10.90
C VAL A 561 5.91 -6.86 9.59
N VAL A 562 6.51 -5.98 8.79
CA VAL A 562 5.97 -5.63 7.47
C VAL A 562 6.01 -6.86 6.58
N ASP A 563 4.84 -7.31 6.12
CA ASP A 563 4.72 -8.49 5.28
C ASP A 563 5.09 -8.20 3.81
N PRO A 564 5.38 -9.24 3.00
CA PRO A 564 5.86 -9.08 1.63
C PRO A 564 4.82 -8.45 0.68
N THR A 565 3.52 -8.49 1.02
CA THR A 565 2.47 -7.89 0.18
C THR A 565 2.51 -6.38 0.21
N VAL A 566 2.99 -5.79 1.31
CA VAL A 566 3.22 -4.33 1.42
C VAL A 566 4.31 -3.90 0.44
N TYR A 567 5.44 -4.61 0.41
CA TYR A 567 6.53 -4.35 -0.54
C TYR A 567 6.09 -4.51 -2.00
N ALA A 568 5.34 -5.58 -2.30
CA ALA A 568 4.76 -5.80 -3.63
C ALA A 568 3.84 -4.64 -4.06
N SER A 569 3.02 -4.11 -3.15
CA SER A 569 2.12 -2.97 -3.43
C SER A 569 2.88 -1.66 -3.72
N LEU A 570 4.09 -1.52 -3.19
CA LEU A 570 4.98 -0.38 -3.43
C LEU A 570 5.85 -0.57 -4.68
N GLY A 571 5.92 -1.79 -5.23
CA GLY A 571 6.82 -2.15 -6.33
C GLY A 571 8.31 -2.12 -5.93
N THR A 572 8.62 -2.32 -4.64
CA THR A 572 9.99 -2.25 -4.10
C THR A 572 10.15 -3.14 -2.87
N ASP A 573 11.33 -3.74 -2.68
CA ASP A 573 11.68 -4.57 -1.51
C ASP A 573 12.17 -3.75 -0.30
N VAL A 574 12.07 -2.43 -0.40
CA VAL A 574 12.61 -1.47 0.57
C VAL A 574 11.61 -0.35 0.83
N ILE A 575 11.50 0.07 2.09
CA ILE A 575 10.75 1.27 2.48
C ILE A 575 11.74 2.41 2.74
N THR A 576 11.77 3.38 1.82
CA THR A 576 12.64 4.57 1.91
C THR A 576 12.02 5.73 2.68
N SER A 577 10.70 5.70 2.89
CA SER A 577 9.92 6.74 3.59
C SER A 577 9.05 6.10 4.69
N PRO A 578 9.67 5.46 5.71
CA PRO A 578 8.98 4.73 6.77
C PRO A 578 7.95 5.59 7.52
N GLU A 579 8.22 6.88 7.69
CA GLU A 579 7.35 7.86 8.35
C GLU A 579 6.00 8.06 7.63
N THR A 580 5.89 7.64 6.36
CA THR A 580 4.64 7.73 5.57
C THR A 580 3.97 6.38 5.37
N VAL A 581 4.76 5.33 5.15
CA VAL A 581 4.26 3.99 4.83
C VAL A 581 3.84 3.24 6.09
N LEU A 582 4.67 3.28 7.14
CA LEU A 582 4.46 2.47 8.34
C LEU A 582 3.21 2.89 9.13
N PRO A 583 2.83 4.18 9.25
CA PRO A 583 1.55 4.56 9.85
C PRO A 583 0.32 3.94 9.17
N VAL A 584 0.34 3.85 7.84
CA VAL A 584 -0.77 3.24 7.07
C VAL A 584 -0.80 1.72 7.30
N PHE A 585 0.36 1.08 7.26
CA PHE A 585 0.51 -0.35 7.59
C PHE A 585 0.01 -0.66 9.00
N LEU A 586 0.42 0.12 10.00
CA LEU A 586 0.01 -0.02 11.40
C LEU A 586 -1.49 0.19 11.59
N SER A 587 -2.08 1.17 10.89
CA SER A 587 -3.53 1.41 10.97
C SER A 587 -4.36 0.24 10.41
N ARG A 588 -3.83 -0.47 9.40
CA ARG A 588 -4.46 -1.68 8.87
C ARG A 588 -4.24 -2.90 9.77
N THR A 589 -3.05 -3.01 10.35
CA THR A 589 -2.65 -4.13 11.23
C THR A 589 -3.34 -4.05 12.59
N TYR A 590 -3.49 -2.83 13.12
CA TYR A 590 -4.07 -2.54 14.43
C TYR A 590 -5.21 -1.51 14.32
N PRO A 591 -6.36 -1.87 13.72
CA PRO A 591 -7.47 -0.95 13.48
C PRO A 591 -8.16 -0.45 14.76
N TYR A 592 -7.89 -1.08 15.90
CA TYR A 592 -8.46 -0.76 17.20
C TYR A 592 -7.41 -0.24 18.19
N ALA A 593 -6.33 0.36 17.70
CA ALA A 593 -5.33 0.99 18.55
C ALA A 593 -5.95 2.12 19.39
N VAL A 594 -5.51 2.23 20.65
CA VAL A 594 -5.94 3.27 21.60
C VAL A 594 -4.78 4.21 21.90
N GLU A 595 -5.10 5.44 22.30
CA GLU A 595 -4.08 6.45 22.63
C GLU A 595 -3.08 5.92 23.66
N GLY A 596 -1.78 6.07 23.35
CA GLY A 596 -0.67 5.52 24.14
C GLY A 596 -0.15 4.16 23.66
N ASP A 597 -0.88 3.43 22.79
CA ASP A 597 -0.40 2.16 22.23
C ASP A 597 0.95 2.35 21.50
N ARG A 598 1.87 1.40 21.70
CA ARG A 598 3.20 1.39 21.07
C ARG A 598 3.38 0.18 20.16
N ALA A 599 4.08 0.38 19.05
CA ALA A 599 4.44 -0.68 18.13
C ALA A 599 5.90 -0.57 17.68
N ALA A 600 6.67 -1.63 17.87
CA ALA A 600 7.96 -1.83 17.24
C ALA A 600 7.73 -2.43 15.85
N VAL A 601 8.09 -1.67 14.81
CA VAL A 601 7.85 -2.04 13.41
C VAL A 601 9.14 -2.46 12.75
N ILE A 602 9.19 -3.72 12.32
CA ILE A 602 10.32 -4.32 11.63
C ILE A 602 10.08 -4.25 10.13
N TYR A 603 11.02 -3.63 9.41
CA TYR A 603 10.94 -3.40 7.97
C TYR A 603 12.33 -3.40 7.31
N ASN A 604 12.39 -3.74 6.03
CA ASN A 604 13.61 -3.63 5.23
C ASN A 604 13.93 -2.16 4.90
N LYS A 605 15.01 -1.65 5.52
CA LYS A 605 15.58 -0.32 5.22
C LYS A 605 16.48 -0.34 3.98
N LYS A 606 17.00 -1.52 3.64
CA LYS A 606 17.64 -1.89 2.37
C LYS A 606 17.25 -3.34 2.07
N ALA A 607 17.46 -3.81 0.85
CA ALA A 607 17.21 -5.21 0.48
C ALA A 607 17.90 -6.14 1.49
N ASP A 608 17.14 -7.10 2.01
CA ASP A 608 17.55 -8.08 3.03
C ASP A 608 18.19 -7.49 4.30
N THR A 609 17.93 -6.21 4.59
CA THR A 609 18.47 -5.49 5.74
C THR A 609 17.31 -4.99 6.61
N PRO A 610 16.71 -5.88 7.43
CA PRO A 610 15.66 -5.52 8.36
C PRO A 610 16.18 -4.54 9.43
N ALA A 611 15.36 -3.56 9.76
CA ALA A 611 15.57 -2.56 10.80
C ALA A 611 14.27 -2.41 11.60
N VAL A 612 14.37 -1.80 12.79
CA VAL A 612 13.22 -1.52 13.66
C VAL A 612 13.07 -0.01 13.86
N SER A 613 11.82 0.47 13.79
CA SER A 613 11.41 1.80 14.26
C SER A 613 10.23 1.65 15.21
N GLU A 614 10.18 2.47 16.26
CA GLU A 614 9.07 2.49 17.20
C GLU A 614 8.04 3.55 16.80
N PHE A 615 6.76 3.23 16.94
CA PHE A 615 5.65 4.14 16.71
C PHE A 615 4.73 4.19 17.94
N THR A 616 4.15 5.37 18.20
CA THR A 616 3.16 5.60 19.24
C THR A 616 1.85 6.06 18.60
N TYR A 617 0.72 5.57 19.11
CA TYR A 617 -0.60 5.97 18.65
C TYR A 617 -1.15 7.11 19.51
N SER A 618 -1.47 8.25 18.88
CA SER A 618 -2.14 9.40 19.51
C SER A 618 -3.28 9.90 18.63
N GLY A 619 -4.15 8.97 18.20
CA GLY A 619 -5.18 9.18 17.18
C GLY A 619 -4.70 8.87 15.75
N VAL A 620 -3.41 9.01 15.50
CA VAL A 620 -2.69 8.47 14.33
C VAL A 620 -1.37 7.86 14.81
N TRP A 621 -0.87 6.85 14.08
CA TRP A 621 0.45 6.30 14.33
C TRP A 621 1.54 7.27 13.87
N THR A 622 2.43 7.66 14.77
CA THR A 622 3.60 8.50 14.48
C THR A 622 4.86 7.85 15.02
N GLU A 623 6.00 8.04 14.34
CA GLU A 623 7.27 7.51 14.83
C GLU A 623 7.58 8.11 16.19
N THR A 624 7.90 7.27 17.16
CA THR A 624 8.14 7.68 18.54
C THR A 624 9.37 8.58 18.57
N SER A 625 9.16 9.83 18.99
CA SER A 625 10.23 10.81 19.08
C SER A 625 11.31 10.36 20.06
N THR A 626 12.58 10.53 19.69
CA THR A 626 13.73 10.35 20.58
C THR A 626 13.98 11.58 21.47
N SER A 627 12.99 12.48 21.57
CA SER A 627 13.06 13.68 22.38
C SER A 627 11.70 14.14 22.88
N VAL A 628 11.68 14.76 24.06
CA VAL A 628 10.49 15.34 24.69
C VAL A 628 10.63 16.85 24.82
N PRO A 629 9.57 17.63 24.55
CA PRO A 629 9.54 19.05 24.90
C PRO A 629 9.73 19.23 26.41
N THR A 630 10.69 20.05 26.79
CA THR A 630 11.03 20.43 28.16
C THR A 630 11.07 21.95 28.24
N THR A 631 10.53 22.51 29.32
CA THR A 631 10.44 23.96 29.51
C THR A 631 11.31 24.38 30.69
N VAL A 632 12.15 25.40 30.48
CA VAL A 632 12.99 26.00 31.54
C VAL A 632 12.86 27.51 31.48
N THR A 633 12.77 28.15 32.65
CA THR A 633 12.81 29.61 32.77
C THR A 633 14.24 30.08 33.03
N PHE A 634 14.67 31.09 32.28
CA PHE A 634 15.94 31.80 32.44
C PHE A 634 15.69 33.21 32.95
N ALA A 635 16.55 33.72 33.84
CA ALA A 635 16.45 35.08 34.34
C ALA A 635 17.72 35.87 34.01
N LYS A 636 17.56 37.16 33.69
CA LYS A 636 18.64 38.12 33.55
C LYS A 636 18.98 38.68 34.93
N GLU A 637 20.08 38.23 35.49
CA GLU A 637 20.64 38.68 36.75
C GLU A 637 21.90 39.54 36.52
N ALA A 638 22.52 40.03 37.60
CA ALA A 638 23.65 40.94 37.53
C ALA A 638 24.90 40.35 36.84
N ASP A 639 25.03 39.02 36.82
CA ASP A 639 26.13 38.24 36.25
C ASP A 639 25.86 37.72 34.84
N GLY A 640 24.62 37.82 34.34
CA GLY A 640 24.24 37.33 33.02
C GLY A 640 22.83 36.77 32.96
N ILE A 641 22.52 36.09 31.86
CA ILE A 641 21.33 35.24 31.82
C ILE A 641 21.74 33.89 32.38
N SER A 642 20.97 33.34 33.30
CA SER A 642 21.18 31.99 33.83
C SER A 642 19.84 31.27 33.95
N ALA A 643 19.85 29.94 33.98
CA ALA A 643 18.65 29.17 34.27
C ALA A 643 18.17 29.53 35.68
N ASN A 644 16.93 29.99 35.80
CA ASN A 644 16.32 30.35 37.07
C ASN A 644 15.93 29.06 37.80
N THR A 645 16.87 28.51 38.58
CA THR A 645 16.64 27.28 39.36
C THR A 645 15.70 27.49 40.54
N SER A 646 15.23 28.71 40.79
CA SER A 646 14.29 29.02 41.87
C SER A 646 12.83 28.86 41.46
N VAL A 647 12.51 28.75 40.17
CA VAL A 647 11.14 28.51 39.67
C VAL A 647 11.18 27.44 38.58
N TYR A 648 10.61 26.29 38.89
CA TYR A 648 10.60 25.09 38.06
C TYR A 648 9.44 25.04 37.07
N LEU A 649 8.30 25.61 37.44
CA LEU A 649 7.11 25.72 36.60
C LEU A 649 6.27 26.91 37.08
N SER A 650 5.73 27.71 36.16
CA SER A 650 4.84 28.83 36.51
C SER A 650 3.85 29.07 35.38
N GLU A 651 2.61 28.67 35.58
CA GLU A 651 1.55 28.69 34.58
C GLU A 651 0.26 29.30 35.12
N THR A 652 -0.31 30.25 34.37
CA THR A 652 -1.59 30.87 34.75
C THR A 652 -2.77 29.94 34.45
N PHE A 653 -2.61 29.06 33.46
CA PHE A 653 -3.65 28.24 32.83
C PHE A 653 -4.81 28.99 32.18
N LEU A 654 -4.77 30.33 32.12
CA LEU A 654 -5.84 31.15 31.55
C LEU A 654 -5.80 31.16 30.01
N GLY A 655 -6.18 30.05 29.37
CA GLY A 655 -6.10 29.85 27.93
C GLY A 655 -4.77 29.21 27.46
N SER A 656 -3.81 29.09 28.37
CA SER A 656 -2.56 28.33 28.19
C SER A 656 -2.73 26.92 28.75
N ASP A 657 -2.35 25.89 27.99
CA ASP A 657 -2.28 24.52 28.51
C ASP A 657 -1.06 24.30 29.42
N GLY A 658 -0.07 25.21 29.37
CA GLY A 658 1.18 25.09 30.11
C GLY A 658 2.01 23.86 29.72
N GLY A 659 1.79 23.32 28.53
CA GLY A 659 2.36 22.05 28.08
C GLY A 659 1.75 20.81 28.74
N PHE A 660 0.65 20.95 29.50
CA PHE A 660 -0.02 19.80 30.10
C PHE A 660 -0.74 18.98 29.03
N THR A 661 -0.69 17.66 29.20
CA THR A 661 -1.35 16.70 28.30
C THR A 661 -2.52 16.04 29.01
N ILE A 662 -3.66 15.89 28.31
CA ILE A 662 -4.83 15.19 28.83
C ILE A 662 -4.62 13.68 28.64
N GLN A 663 -4.94 12.90 29.67
CA GLN A 663 -4.86 11.44 29.68
C GLN A 663 -6.18 10.86 30.17
N ASN A 664 -6.98 10.33 29.26
CA ASN A 664 -8.33 9.86 29.54
C ASN A 664 -8.33 8.35 29.82
N VAL A 665 -8.50 7.94 31.07
CA VAL A 665 -8.63 6.52 31.45
C VAL A 665 -10.04 6.01 31.13
N SER A 666 -11.07 6.83 31.38
CA SER A 666 -12.46 6.55 31.02
C SER A 666 -13.24 7.85 30.85
N LEU A 667 -13.89 8.04 29.70
CA LEU A 667 -14.73 9.22 29.42
C LEU A 667 -16.23 9.01 29.71
N GLY A 668 -16.66 7.80 30.08
CA GLY A 668 -18.06 7.55 30.41
C GLY A 668 -19.06 7.90 29.30
N GLY A 669 -18.63 7.89 28.03
CA GLY A 669 -19.44 8.27 26.87
C GLY A 669 -19.40 9.76 26.51
N LEU A 670 -18.61 10.58 27.21
CA LEU A 670 -18.35 11.98 26.87
C LEU A 670 -17.28 12.12 25.79
N SER A 671 -17.29 13.25 25.08
CA SER A 671 -16.24 13.61 24.12
C SER A 671 -15.01 14.24 24.79
N TYR A 672 -15.17 14.84 25.97
CA TYR A 672 -14.09 15.38 26.79
C TYR A 672 -14.54 15.51 28.25
N VAL A 673 -13.57 15.54 29.16
CA VAL A 673 -13.77 15.88 30.59
C VAL A 673 -13.11 17.21 30.90
N TRP A 674 -11.88 17.41 30.43
CA TRP A 674 -11.10 18.64 30.64
C TRP A 674 -11.27 19.64 29.49
N SER A 675 -11.32 20.92 29.85
CA SER A 675 -11.28 22.06 28.92
C SER A 675 -10.48 23.20 29.53
N ASN A 676 -9.66 23.89 28.74
CA ASN A 676 -8.91 25.05 29.21
C ASN A 676 -9.60 26.36 28.77
N THR A 677 -9.72 27.32 29.67
CA THR A 677 -10.44 28.58 29.41
C THR A 677 -9.66 29.80 29.88
N ALA A 678 -9.83 30.92 29.17
CA ALA A 678 -9.18 32.19 29.50
C ALA A 678 -9.61 32.83 30.84
N LEU A 679 -10.69 32.34 31.46
CA LEU A 679 -11.24 32.90 32.70
C LEU A 679 -11.04 31.98 33.91
N TYR A 680 -11.09 30.67 33.71
CA TYR A 680 -11.20 29.69 34.80
C TYR A 680 -10.04 28.70 34.86
N GLY A 681 -9.09 28.77 33.91
CA GLY A 681 -8.00 27.81 33.86
C GLY A 681 -8.43 26.49 33.25
N TRP A 682 -7.83 25.41 33.74
CA TRP A 682 -8.25 24.04 33.45
C TRP A 682 -9.52 23.71 34.21
N LYS A 683 -10.54 23.23 33.50
CA LYS A 683 -11.85 22.89 34.03
C LYS A 683 -12.22 21.45 33.67
N ALA A 684 -12.50 20.64 34.69
CA ALA A 684 -13.05 19.30 34.54
C ALA A 684 -14.54 19.24 34.89
N SER A 685 -15.33 18.51 34.10
CA SER A 685 -16.69 18.11 34.47
C SER A 685 -17.15 16.88 33.67
N ALA A 686 -17.80 15.95 34.35
CA ALA A 686 -18.46 14.80 33.73
C ALA A 686 -20.00 14.87 33.79
N PHE A 687 -20.56 16.03 34.15
CA PHE A 687 -22.01 16.24 34.15
C PHE A 687 -22.47 16.70 32.77
N SER A 688 -23.26 15.88 32.09
CA SER A 688 -23.80 16.18 30.76
C SER A 688 -25.21 15.63 30.61
N ASN A 689 -26.07 16.35 29.88
CA ASN A 689 -27.47 15.95 29.65
C ASN A 689 -28.22 15.56 30.94
N ASN A 690 -28.05 16.36 32.00
CA ASN A 690 -28.61 16.13 33.33
C ASN A 690 -28.22 14.78 33.98
N THR A 691 -27.08 14.22 33.60
CA THR A 691 -26.60 12.90 34.06
C THR A 691 -25.16 12.99 34.55
N ASN A 692 -24.86 12.31 35.66
CA ASN A 692 -23.49 12.07 36.13
C ASN A 692 -22.90 10.90 35.35
N ASN A 693 -21.84 11.14 34.57
CA ASN A 693 -21.14 10.08 33.84
C ASN A 693 -19.96 9.58 34.69
N THR A 694 -19.73 8.27 34.73
CA THR A 694 -18.58 7.69 35.46
C THR A 694 -17.32 7.87 34.62
N THR A 695 -16.34 8.60 35.12
CA THR A 695 -15.13 8.96 34.37
C THR A 695 -13.88 8.91 35.23
N GLU A 696 -12.74 8.76 34.58
CA GLU A 696 -11.42 9.05 35.14
C GLU A 696 -10.57 9.71 34.04
N SER A 697 -10.06 10.91 34.30
CA SER A 697 -9.27 11.67 33.34
C SER A 697 -8.26 12.57 34.06
N TRP A 698 -7.08 12.69 33.50
CA TRP A 698 -5.94 13.36 34.11
C TRP A 698 -5.44 14.47 33.20
N ILE A 699 -4.84 15.51 33.78
CA ILE A 699 -3.93 16.41 33.07
C ILE A 699 -2.54 16.28 33.69
N VAL A 700 -1.52 16.01 32.87
CA VAL A 700 -0.15 15.71 33.30
C VAL A 700 0.82 16.75 32.79
N SER A 701 1.69 17.26 33.67
CA SER A 701 2.69 18.28 33.34
C SER A 701 3.76 17.76 32.37
N PRO A 702 4.50 18.67 31.71
CA PRO A 702 5.83 18.35 31.18
C PRO A 702 6.78 17.82 32.27
N ALA A 703 7.92 17.29 31.84
CA ALA A 703 8.98 16.87 32.75
C ALA A 703 9.56 18.07 33.51
N ILE A 704 9.67 17.95 34.83
CA ILE A 704 10.21 18.99 35.72
C ILE A 704 11.51 18.47 36.33
N ASN A 705 12.60 19.20 36.09
CA ASN A 705 13.93 18.77 36.51
C ASN A 705 14.31 19.33 37.90
N PHE A 706 14.30 18.46 38.92
CA PHE A 706 14.77 18.78 40.27
C PHE A 706 16.22 18.35 40.54
N LYS A 707 17.04 18.07 39.51
CA LYS A 707 18.46 17.69 39.69
C LYS A 707 19.26 18.66 40.58
N LYS A 708 18.89 19.96 40.58
CA LYS A 708 19.53 21.01 41.38
C LYS A 708 18.63 21.56 42.50
N ALA A 709 17.50 20.93 42.77
CA ALA A 709 16.54 21.43 43.76
C ALA A 709 17.00 21.24 45.20
N VAL A 710 16.64 22.19 46.05
CA VAL A 710 17.01 22.24 47.46
C VAL A 710 15.78 22.10 48.35
N ALA A 711 14.75 22.91 48.13
CA ALA A 711 13.48 22.94 48.84
C ALA A 711 12.33 23.31 47.88
N PRO A 712 12.04 22.49 46.85
CA PRO A 712 10.97 22.77 45.91
C PRO A 712 9.60 22.66 46.58
N VAL A 713 8.73 23.65 46.36
CA VAL A 713 7.33 23.70 46.79
C VAL A 713 6.40 23.97 45.61
N MET A 714 5.15 23.51 45.72
CA MET A 714 4.09 23.72 44.73
C MET A 714 2.91 24.48 45.35
N THR A 715 2.32 25.41 44.59
CA THR A 715 1.07 26.11 44.93
C THR A 715 0.21 26.30 43.69
N PHE A 716 -1.11 26.39 43.86
CA PHE A 716 -2.07 26.72 42.81
C PHE A 716 -3.38 27.22 43.42
N ASP A 717 -4.26 27.76 42.57
CA ASP A 717 -5.61 28.17 42.95
C ASP A 717 -6.63 27.16 42.44
N GLU A 718 -7.60 26.79 43.27
CA GLU A 718 -8.67 25.86 42.90
C GLU A 718 -10.06 26.32 43.35
N ALA A 719 -11.07 25.95 42.57
CA ALA A 719 -12.48 26.04 42.93
C ALA A 719 -13.22 24.80 42.45
N HIS A 720 -14.18 24.31 43.23
CA HIS A 720 -15.06 23.23 42.79
C HIS A 720 -16.51 23.44 43.21
N ARG A 721 -17.45 22.73 42.57
CA ARG A 721 -18.86 22.63 43.00
C ARG A 721 -19.48 21.28 42.67
N TYR A 722 -20.59 20.97 43.34
CA TYR A 722 -21.45 19.81 43.10
C TYR A 722 -20.86 18.44 43.50
N LEU A 723 -20.04 18.39 44.54
CA LEU A 723 -19.54 17.13 45.14
C LEU A 723 -20.61 16.28 45.85
N ASN A 724 -21.86 16.76 45.94
CA ASN A 724 -22.97 16.06 46.60
C ASN A 724 -22.64 15.60 48.05
N GLY A 725 -21.91 16.44 48.79
CA GLY A 725 -21.51 16.16 50.18
C GLY A 725 -20.28 15.26 50.34
N ALA A 726 -19.66 14.79 49.25
CA ALA A 726 -18.39 14.07 49.30
C ALA A 726 -17.21 15.03 49.58
N ALA A 727 -16.13 14.49 50.15
CA ALA A 727 -14.86 15.21 50.26
C ALA A 727 -14.21 15.37 48.87
N PRO A 728 -13.49 16.48 48.60
CA PRO A 728 -12.80 16.71 47.32
C PRO A 728 -11.89 15.54 46.92
N THR A 729 -11.14 15.00 47.89
CA THR A 729 -10.18 13.88 47.68
C THR A 729 -10.82 12.56 47.26
N LYS A 730 -12.15 12.43 47.31
CA LYS A 730 -12.84 11.26 46.71
C LYS A 730 -12.73 11.31 45.18
N TYR A 731 -12.81 12.49 44.59
CA TYR A 731 -12.96 12.68 43.14
C TYR A 731 -11.78 13.41 42.49
N PHE A 732 -11.05 14.22 43.24
CA PHE A 732 -9.91 15.00 42.77
C PHE A 732 -8.61 14.52 43.42
N GLY A 733 -7.53 14.49 42.65
CA GLY A 733 -6.20 14.18 43.15
C GLY A 733 -5.13 15.09 42.56
N VAL A 734 -4.16 15.49 43.38
CA VAL A 734 -2.91 16.07 42.92
C VAL A 734 -1.85 14.99 43.06
N MET A 735 -1.17 14.67 41.98
CA MET A 735 -0.36 13.45 41.87
C MET A 735 1.04 13.82 41.40
N ILE A 736 2.04 13.04 41.80
CA ILE A 736 3.42 13.18 41.32
C ILE A 736 4.02 11.81 40.99
N SER A 737 4.79 11.76 39.91
CA SER A 737 5.48 10.56 39.43
C SER A 737 6.92 10.90 39.04
N THR A 738 7.82 9.93 39.21
CA THR A 738 9.22 10.00 38.74
C THR A 738 9.49 9.03 37.58
N ASP A 739 8.52 8.20 37.23
CA ASP A 739 8.62 7.13 36.24
C ASP A 739 7.60 7.26 35.11
N TYR A 740 6.86 8.37 35.04
CA TYR A 740 5.90 8.64 33.98
C TYR A 740 6.56 8.68 32.60
N LYS A 741 6.01 7.88 31.68
CA LYS A 741 6.50 7.71 30.31
C LYS A 741 5.40 7.88 29.26
N GLY A 742 4.41 8.74 29.54
CA GLY A 742 3.35 9.07 28.59
C GLY A 742 2.03 8.31 28.76
N ASP A 743 1.90 7.45 29.78
CA ASP A 743 0.66 6.75 30.12
C ASP A 743 0.50 6.70 31.65
N VAL A 744 -0.62 7.22 32.14
CA VAL A 744 -0.91 7.31 33.58
C VAL A 744 -1.19 5.96 34.22
N THR A 745 -1.60 4.95 33.44
CA THR A 745 -2.02 3.62 33.94
C THR A 745 -0.85 2.67 34.20
N THR A 746 0.28 2.92 33.54
CA THR A 746 1.52 2.12 33.65
C THR A 746 2.59 2.78 34.53
N SER A 747 2.29 3.96 35.07
CA SER A 747 3.23 4.77 35.87
C SER A 747 2.90 4.70 37.37
N THR A 748 3.90 4.88 38.21
CA THR A 748 3.71 4.93 39.66
C THR A 748 3.39 6.36 40.10
N TRP A 749 2.23 6.57 40.71
CA TRP A 749 1.78 7.87 41.18
C TRP A 749 1.68 7.94 42.71
N THR A 750 2.31 8.97 43.28
CA THR A 750 2.14 9.34 44.69
C THR A 750 1.14 10.48 44.78
N THR A 751 0.13 10.36 45.64
CA THR A 751 -0.81 11.46 45.92
C THR A 751 -0.14 12.50 46.81
N LEU A 752 -0.21 13.76 46.38
CA LEU A 752 0.21 14.93 47.13
C LEU A 752 -0.96 15.46 47.98
N GLU A 753 -0.70 15.72 49.26
CA GLU A 753 -1.70 16.26 50.17
C GLU A 753 -1.93 17.75 49.88
N VAL A 754 -3.16 18.10 49.54
CA VAL A 754 -3.55 19.50 49.30
C VAL A 754 -3.96 20.14 50.64
N PRO A 755 -3.25 21.19 51.12
CA PRO A 755 -3.46 21.74 52.45
C PRO A 755 -4.84 22.36 52.66
N VAL A 756 -5.34 23.07 51.65
CA VAL A 756 -6.63 23.77 51.70
C VAL A 756 -7.42 23.51 50.43
N TRP A 757 -8.68 23.10 50.59
CA TRP A 757 -9.67 23.03 49.51
C TRP A 757 -10.73 24.12 49.71
N SER A 758 -11.31 24.59 48.61
CA SER A 758 -12.49 25.45 48.57
C SER A 758 -13.68 24.74 49.23
N THR A 759 -14.67 25.49 49.68
CA THR A 759 -15.81 24.92 50.43
C THR A 759 -16.85 24.23 49.55
N GLY A 760 -16.76 24.41 48.23
CA GLY A 760 -17.75 23.90 47.28
C GLY A 760 -19.06 24.72 47.20
N GLU A 761 -19.19 25.79 47.99
CA GLU A 761 -20.43 26.58 48.09
C GLU A 761 -20.53 27.65 46.99
N THR A 762 -19.42 28.31 46.69
CA THR A 762 -19.27 29.35 45.65
C THR A 762 -18.28 28.92 44.57
N TRP A 763 -18.08 29.76 43.55
CA TRP A 763 -17.02 29.58 42.53
C TRP A 763 -15.77 30.40 42.87
N ASP A 764 -15.61 30.82 44.13
CA ASP A 764 -14.48 31.60 44.55
C ASP A 764 -13.25 30.69 44.63
N PHE A 765 -12.20 31.07 43.89
CA PHE A 765 -10.93 30.36 43.94
C PHE A 765 -10.26 30.58 45.29
N VAL A 766 -9.73 29.49 45.85
CA VAL A 766 -8.85 29.54 47.02
C VAL A 766 -7.46 29.12 46.61
N ASN A 767 -6.45 29.80 47.14
CA ASN A 767 -5.08 29.32 47.03
C ASN A 767 -4.89 28.15 48.00
N ILE A 768 -4.31 27.06 47.50
CA ILE A 768 -4.16 25.82 48.28
C ILE A 768 -3.08 25.87 49.36
N GLY A 769 -2.28 26.94 49.43
CA GLY A 769 -1.05 27.00 50.22
C GLY A 769 0.12 26.34 49.50
N THR A 770 1.11 25.85 50.24
CA THR A 770 2.30 25.19 49.70
C THR A 770 2.30 23.68 49.96
N ILE A 771 2.66 22.91 48.95
CA ILE A 771 2.94 21.47 49.01
C ILE A 771 4.45 21.29 48.93
N ASP A 772 5.05 20.64 49.92
CA ASP A 772 6.49 20.31 49.91
C ASP A 772 6.79 19.17 48.93
N LEU A 773 7.77 19.40 48.05
CA LEU A 773 8.26 18.43 47.07
C LEU A 773 9.72 18.02 47.32
N SER A 774 10.31 18.36 48.47
CA SER A 774 11.70 18.07 48.81
C SER A 774 12.08 16.59 48.73
N ALA A 775 11.12 15.68 48.88
CA ALA A 775 11.30 14.23 48.69
C ALA A 775 11.74 13.82 47.27
N TYR A 776 11.62 14.75 46.32
CA TYR A 776 11.95 14.54 44.92
C TYR A 776 13.22 15.29 44.47
N ASN A 777 13.97 15.88 45.40
CA ASN A 777 15.27 16.48 45.11
C ASN A 777 16.19 15.50 44.36
N GLY A 778 16.87 16.01 43.34
CA GLY A 778 17.77 15.21 42.50
C GLY A 778 17.09 14.41 41.39
N LYS A 779 15.76 14.46 41.26
CA LYS A 779 15.00 13.65 40.28
C LYS A 779 14.37 14.50 39.19
N THR A 780 13.97 13.86 38.09
CA THR A 780 12.98 14.44 37.17
C THR A 780 11.60 13.95 37.62
N VAL A 781 10.62 14.86 37.68
CA VAL A 781 9.26 14.58 38.14
C VAL A 781 8.20 15.04 37.13
N TYR A 782 7.00 14.50 37.27
CA TYR A 782 5.80 14.89 36.56
C TYR A 782 4.68 15.09 37.58
N VAL A 783 3.97 16.21 37.50
CA VAL A 783 2.83 16.52 38.38
C VAL A 783 1.54 16.40 37.57
N ALA A 784 0.49 15.85 38.16
CA ALA A 784 -0.79 15.68 37.48
C ALA A 784 -1.99 16.05 38.36
N PHE A 785 -3.05 16.51 37.72
CA PHE A 785 -4.37 16.68 38.33
C PHE A 785 -5.29 15.56 37.84
N LYS A 786 -5.68 14.67 38.75
CA LYS A 786 -6.60 13.56 38.51
C LYS A 786 -8.03 14.01 38.78
N TYR A 787 -8.93 13.81 37.82
CA TYR A 787 -10.37 13.95 37.98
C TYR A 787 -11.04 12.59 37.83
N SER A 788 -12.02 12.31 38.67
CA SER A 788 -12.90 11.15 38.56
C SER A 788 -14.33 11.51 38.95
N SER A 789 -15.28 10.69 38.50
CA SER A 789 -16.70 10.85 38.80
C SER A 789 -17.40 9.50 38.81
N ASP A 790 -18.54 9.41 39.49
CA ASP A 790 -19.40 8.22 39.55
C ASP A 790 -20.87 8.63 39.40
N SER A 791 -21.80 7.69 39.61
CA SER A 791 -23.24 7.98 39.55
C SER A 791 -23.71 8.98 40.62
N ASP A 792 -22.99 9.10 41.74
CA ASP A 792 -23.40 9.91 42.89
C ASP A 792 -22.98 11.38 42.75
N ALA A 793 -21.83 11.64 42.10
CA ALA A 793 -21.39 12.99 41.78
C ALA A 793 -20.48 13.03 40.53
N ALA A 794 -20.77 14.00 39.65
CA ALA A 794 -19.88 14.47 38.59
C ALA A 794 -19.58 15.96 38.82
N ALA A 795 -18.85 16.23 39.89
CA ALA A 795 -18.52 17.58 40.32
C ALA A 795 -17.73 18.33 39.23
N THR A 796 -17.78 19.66 39.28
CA THR A 796 -16.95 20.48 38.39
C THR A 796 -15.78 21.03 39.19
N TRP A 797 -14.58 20.95 38.63
CA TRP A 797 -13.33 21.40 39.26
C TRP A 797 -12.56 22.32 38.33
N GLU A 798 -12.05 23.42 38.86
CA GLU A 798 -11.32 24.47 38.14
C GLU A 798 -9.96 24.71 38.82
N VAL A 799 -8.88 24.71 38.04
CA VAL A 799 -7.49 24.85 38.51
C VAL A 799 -6.76 25.90 37.69
N LYS A 800 -6.08 26.84 38.37
CA LYS A 800 -5.29 27.90 37.72
C LYS A 800 -4.10 28.34 38.56
N ASN A 801 -3.24 29.18 37.98
CA ASN A 801 -2.09 29.80 38.67
C ASN A 801 -1.14 28.80 39.34
N LEU A 802 -0.79 27.71 38.65
CA LEU A 802 0.18 26.73 39.14
C LEU A 802 1.59 27.34 39.19
N LYS A 803 2.26 27.20 40.33
CA LYS A 803 3.66 27.58 40.50
C LYS A 803 4.41 26.49 41.27
N ILE A 804 5.59 26.12 40.79
CA ILE A 804 6.54 25.22 41.45
C ILE A 804 7.87 25.96 41.55
N TYR A 805 8.40 26.13 42.75
CA TYR A 805 9.51 27.05 43.03
C TYR A 805 10.28 26.64 44.30
N GLU A 806 11.45 27.23 44.54
CA GLU A 806 12.23 27.02 45.77
C GLU A 806 11.64 27.81 46.94
N GLU A 807 11.39 27.13 48.07
CA GLU A 807 10.93 27.76 49.30
C GLU A 807 12.05 28.66 49.88
N GLY A 808 11.74 29.95 50.07
CA GLY A 808 12.69 30.94 50.62
C GLY A 808 13.30 31.93 49.63
N THR A 809 12.84 31.98 48.36
CA THR A 809 13.30 32.98 47.38
C THR A 809 12.34 34.14 47.12
N GLU A 810 11.33 34.36 47.96
CA GLU A 810 10.55 35.61 47.97
C GLU A 810 11.07 36.54 49.08
N GLU A 811 12.10 37.31 48.77
CA GLU A 811 12.29 38.69 49.28
C GLU A 811 12.30 39.67 48.11
#